data_AF-A0A2S9YQ20-F1
#
_entry.id   AF-A0A2S9YQ20-F1
#
_cell.length_a   1.000
_cell.length_b   1.000
_cell.length_c   1.000
_cell.angle_alpha   90.00
_cell.angle_beta   90.00
_cell.angle_gamma   90.00
#
_symmetry.space_group_name_H-M   'P 1'
#
loop_
_entity.id
_entity.type
_entity.pdbx_description
1 polymer ?
#
loop_
_entity_poly.entity_id
_entity_poly.type
_entity_poly.pdbx_seq_one_letter_code
_entity_poly.pdbx_strand_id
1 'polypeptide(L)'
;MQGRERASLTTVDPEAQPRRGPLAWLGLLILLLVLPAATCDTPPVADPSVGLSSGLQLPEVRRPDNRPIRMLSRDGTDMPLVSLEVRGTVEDPLAFTELHLEFENPEPRPLDATLSLRLPAKARVTRFAALIEGSWREAEVVERKPGALRTSLHEPAKLAIDPNPDGDQHFEVTLPDIPGRSVQRLILSYTQTFDHVDMAYRVRLAGLHDIPRFSARVVVHSQPDPLLEVWAGNRLPEQLGMDDQGRRVLELRRFDWTATEDFVVPTSGLRRTGVRSGRKVAVRINPLTHDHAAPIEELTILFDTSASRAVGYRQQVERLAELVEALQPWTGNQLPLRLIAFDQGFETIYEGPLGDIDRGAFDHLQARNALGASNLVSVLRHVSKLTGGRGTRPPGSVLGPETFIEAPDETPDGWDNGSKRVLLISDGMATAGVSERSQLLETVADLADADIGRVDVIADHGRRDAWTLRTLVRQLPASGLVLDASDSPRQIVRRLLRTVHDDVKISVPGARWYYPEVVHGVQSDDEVLVFADVETVEAGLRVTVESHGKQTWVVPLVEVEEPLVGRALEQARVEFLVSTLEDKAEGQPLVARKQLWRRIVQSAKLNRVLGDYTRLSMLADRDDYERAGIDPASLPDLLFAGPEGVQARSRGLPNALAEDDVPLARTRLPEFPSETLGVDQLLLLAQDDVQNGPSGLSSADADAVMAAGALVEAPLPPLLPELEPPPDSPAAELARMRLAKPLEGRRRTRARSLPPIRVPQDAYQGNLLTIMNLLNWGDVAEAKQVAWRWREAEPTEVLAVVALGEALEANAELEAAARAYGSIIDMYPDRADMRRFAGSRLEGLGSVGSRLAVDSYRRARQQRPDHPSSHRLLAFALLRAGREERAFDVLDAGLRRDWSAAFSGAFVGVEKVLREDLGLIAAAWIAAEPAREAEILDRLAQLGAELERTASLRFVLTWETGANDVDLHVRDVFGSHAYYESRGLRSGGALYYDVTNGYGPEVFTVIGEPTGYPYNLQVHYYARGPNGYGMGKVQIVEHDGHGRLMFDERPFVVMKDRAFVDLGDLDGPLRRR
;
A
#
# COMPACT_ATOMS: atom_id res chain seq x y z
N MET A 1 -24.06 55.65 -6.94
CA MET A 1 -25.23 56.27 -6.27
C MET A 1 -25.95 55.14 -5.54
N GLN A 2 -26.09 55.16 -4.21
CA GLN A 2 -27.17 55.86 -3.49
C GLN A 2 -28.56 55.49 -4.05
N GLY A 3 -29.42 54.70 -3.40
CA GLY A 3 -29.28 53.90 -2.15
C GLY A 3 -30.44 54.12 -1.16
N ARG A 4 -30.59 53.21 -0.17
CA ARG A 4 -31.63 53.21 0.90
C ARG A 4 -33.08 52.98 0.42
N GLU A 5 -34.07 52.59 1.25
CA GLU A 5 -34.05 51.82 2.52
C GLU A 5 -35.37 51.04 2.73
N ARG A 6 -35.26 49.89 3.42
CA ARG A 6 -36.15 49.30 4.46
C ARG A 6 -37.65 49.68 4.58
N ALA A 7 -38.42 48.62 4.89
CA ALA A 7 -39.63 48.61 5.76
C ALA A 7 -40.92 49.26 5.15
N SER A 8 -42.12 49.13 5.73
CA SER A 8 -42.52 48.65 7.07
C SER A 8 -43.89 47.96 7.12
N LEU A 9 -44.09 47.11 8.14
CA LEU A 9 -45.26 47.02 9.04
C LEU A 9 -46.68 47.43 8.54
N THR A 10 -47.56 46.43 8.46
CA THR A 10 -48.89 46.30 9.13
C THR A 10 -49.88 47.47 9.29
N THR A 11 -51.17 47.12 9.14
CA THR A 11 -52.41 47.87 9.51
C THR A 11 -52.66 49.17 8.70
N VAL A 12 -53.89 49.67 8.48
CA VAL A 12 -55.15 49.68 9.28
C VAL A 12 -56.42 49.54 8.37
N ASP A 13 -57.52 49.11 8.99
CA ASP A 13 -58.94 49.07 8.53
C ASP A 13 -59.54 50.49 8.26
N PRO A 14 -60.85 50.71 8.02
CA PRO A 14 -61.94 49.86 7.50
C PRO A 14 -62.74 50.53 6.35
N GLU A 15 -63.83 49.90 5.86
CA GLU A 15 -65.18 50.55 5.85
C GLU A 15 -66.37 49.64 5.44
N ALA A 16 -67.58 50.08 5.83
CA ALA A 16 -68.90 49.82 5.20
C ALA A 16 -69.47 48.37 5.05
N GLN A 17 -70.13 47.91 6.11
CA GLN A 17 -71.37 47.10 6.04
C GLN A 17 -72.52 47.85 5.30
N PRO A 18 -73.69 47.25 4.87
CA PRO A 18 -74.52 46.36 5.70
C PRO A 18 -75.54 45.37 5.04
N ARG A 19 -76.32 44.66 5.91
CA ARG A 19 -77.63 43.95 5.69
C ARG A 19 -77.57 42.59 4.95
N ARG A 20 -78.35 41.55 5.32
CA ARG A 20 -79.50 41.35 6.26
C ARG A 20 -79.45 39.91 6.86
N GLY A 21 -80.07 39.69 8.03
CA GLY A 21 -80.27 38.35 8.66
C GLY A 21 -81.54 37.61 8.18
N PRO A 22 -82.15 36.64 8.93
CA PRO A 22 -82.31 36.69 10.40
C PRO A 22 -82.32 35.33 11.21
N LEU A 23 -82.47 35.43 12.55
CA LEU A 23 -82.86 34.39 13.55
C LEU A 23 -81.86 33.23 13.79
N ALA A 24 -81.61 32.74 15.03
CA ALA A 24 -82.44 32.75 16.25
C ALA A 24 -81.67 32.99 17.58
N TRP A 25 -82.42 32.94 18.70
CA TRP A 25 -82.06 33.20 20.11
C TRP A 25 -81.70 31.90 20.89
N LEU A 26 -81.26 31.88 22.17
CA LEU A 26 -80.54 32.78 23.10
C LEU A 26 -80.41 32.05 24.47
N GLY A 27 -79.36 32.29 25.28
CA GLY A 27 -79.20 31.73 26.63
C GLY A 27 -77.74 31.68 27.10
N LEU A 28 -77.06 32.72 27.62
CA LEU A 28 -77.39 33.80 28.59
C LEU A 28 -76.97 33.45 30.03
N LEU A 29 -76.11 34.30 30.62
CA LEU A 29 -75.71 34.41 32.03
C LEU A 29 -75.18 33.13 32.72
N ILE A 30 -73.90 33.04 33.06
CA ILE A 30 -73.21 33.81 34.12
C ILE A 30 -73.89 33.64 35.49
N LEU A 31 -73.30 32.80 36.34
CA LEU A 31 -73.29 33.04 37.79
C LEU A 31 -71.84 33.35 38.18
N LEU A 32 -71.58 34.62 38.48
CA LEU A 32 -70.27 35.18 38.83
C LEU A 32 -70.28 35.39 40.35
N LEU A 33 -69.27 34.89 41.10
CA LEU A 33 -68.64 35.55 42.27
C LEU A 33 -67.73 34.64 43.12
N VAL A 34 -66.62 35.23 43.58
CA VAL A 34 -65.79 34.91 44.77
C VAL A 34 -64.82 33.71 44.72
N LEU A 35 -63.56 34.06 45.05
CA LEU A 35 -62.32 33.28 45.24
C LEU A 35 -62.03 33.07 46.74
N PRO A 36 -60.91 32.44 47.20
CA PRO A 36 -60.00 31.43 46.61
C PRO A 36 -59.75 30.20 47.55
N ALA A 37 -58.99 29.17 47.09
CA ALA A 37 -57.84 28.56 47.82
C ALA A 37 -57.40 27.16 47.27
N ALA A 38 -56.12 26.83 47.51
CA ALA A 38 -55.48 25.50 47.46
C ALA A 38 -55.28 24.79 46.09
N THR A 39 -54.43 23.76 46.09
CA THR A 39 -53.72 23.19 44.92
C THR A 39 -53.53 21.66 45.00
N CYS A 40 -53.04 21.08 43.89
CA CYS A 40 -52.37 19.77 43.73
C CYS A 40 -53.18 18.53 43.33
N ASP A 41 -52.79 18.01 42.16
CA ASP A 41 -52.44 16.60 41.82
C ASP A 41 -53.46 15.48 41.48
N THR A 42 -53.12 14.80 40.37
CA THR A 42 -53.51 13.44 39.91
C THR A 42 -54.97 13.16 39.50
N PRO A 43 -55.25 12.11 38.68
CA PRO A 43 -54.46 11.52 37.58
C PRO A 43 -55.30 11.28 36.28
N PRO A 44 -54.68 10.92 35.13
CA PRO A 44 -55.39 10.27 34.02
C PRO A 44 -55.75 8.80 34.36
N VAL A 45 -56.77 8.25 33.70
CA VAL A 45 -57.42 6.97 34.07
C VAL A 45 -56.92 5.78 33.24
N ALA A 46 -56.94 4.61 33.87
CA ALA A 46 -56.31 3.35 33.45
C ALA A 46 -56.83 2.70 32.16
N ASP A 47 -55.90 1.99 31.50
CA ASP A 47 -56.15 0.91 30.53
C ASP A 47 -56.51 -0.40 31.28
N PRO A 48 -57.34 -1.32 30.73
CA PRO A 48 -57.84 -2.48 31.46
C PRO A 48 -56.83 -3.65 31.46
N SER A 49 -56.25 -3.94 32.62
CA SER A 49 -55.32 -5.06 32.78
C SER A 49 -56.04 -6.41 32.96
N VAL A 50 -55.70 -7.38 32.09
CA VAL A 50 -55.98 -8.81 32.30
C VAL A 50 -54.65 -9.50 32.58
N GLY A 51 -54.37 -9.79 33.85
CA GLY A 51 -53.12 -10.41 34.27
C GLY A 51 -53.13 -11.92 34.12
N LEU A 52 -52.17 -12.47 33.37
CA LEU A 52 -51.79 -13.89 33.42
C LEU A 52 -50.28 -14.01 33.62
N SER A 53 -49.91 -14.68 34.72
CA SER A 53 -48.63 -15.36 35.01
C SER A 53 -47.31 -14.69 34.59
N SER A 54 -46.53 -14.30 35.61
CA SER A 54 -45.08 -14.13 35.57
C SER A 54 -44.39 -15.23 34.74
N GLY A 55 -43.53 -14.88 33.77
CA GLY A 55 -42.87 -15.94 33.01
C GLY A 55 -41.95 -15.61 31.83
N LEU A 56 -41.77 -14.36 31.40
CA LEU A 56 -40.70 -13.97 30.45
C LEU A 56 -40.57 -12.44 30.37
N GLN A 57 -39.44 -11.88 30.80
CA GLN A 57 -39.06 -10.52 30.43
C GLN A 57 -38.41 -10.58 29.05
N LEU A 58 -39.13 -10.15 28.01
CA LEU A 58 -38.50 -9.77 26.75
C LEU A 58 -37.65 -8.51 27.02
N PRO A 59 -36.39 -8.42 26.54
CA PRO A 59 -35.59 -7.21 26.69
C PRO A 59 -36.29 -5.99 26.08
N GLU A 60 -36.13 -4.82 26.68
CA GLU A 60 -36.50 -3.57 26.02
C GLU A 60 -35.73 -3.46 24.71
N VAL A 61 -36.46 -3.40 23.60
CA VAL A 61 -35.88 -3.07 22.29
C VAL A 61 -35.49 -1.60 22.34
N ARG A 62 -34.24 -1.32 22.75
CA ARG A 62 -33.63 0.00 22.68
C ARG A 62 -33.93 0.58 21.30
N ARG A 63 -34.51 1.78 21.24
CA ARG A 63 -34.62 2.52 19.96
C ARG A 63 -33.20 2.65 19.39
N PRO A 64 -33.00 2.42 18.08
CA PRO A 64 -31.67 2.56 17.50
C PRO A 64 -31.18 3.99 17.68
N ASP A 65 -30.02 4.12 18.33
CA ASP A 65 -29.27 5.36 18.35
C ASP A 65 -28.72 5.59 16.92
N ASN A 66 -29.19 6.66 16.30
CA ASN A 66 -28.93 7.01 14.91
C ASN A 66 -27.80 8.04 14.73
N ARG A 67 -27.07 8.41 15.79
CA ARG A 67 -25.95 9.37 15.70
C ARG A 67 -24.95 8.93 14.61
N PRO A 68 -24.52 9.84 13.70
CA PRO A 68 -23.56 9.51 12.65
C PRO A 68 -22.13 9.34 13.17
N ILE A 69 -21.84 9.80 14.38
CA ILE A 69 -20.54 9.64 15.06
C ILE A 69 -20.85 9.31 16.52
N ARG A 70 -20.32 8.19 17.03
CA ARG A 70 -20.52 7.78 18.44
C ARG A 70 -19.39 6.88 18.93
N MET A 71 -19.29 6.73 20.25
CA MET A 71 -18.38 5.80 20.90
C MET A 71 -19.09 5.07 22.05
N LEU A 72 -19.20 3.75 21.94
CA LEU A 72 -19.94 2.90 22.88
C LEU A 72 -19.03 1.86 23.52
N SER A 73 -19.02 1.81 24.86
CA SER A 73 -18.38 0.75 25.63
C SER A 73 -19.05 -0.60 25.39
N ARG A 74 -18.30 -1.70 25.56
CA ARG A 74 -18.79 -3.08 25.41
C ARG A 74 -19.95 -3.44 26.35
N ASP A 75 -20.07 -2.77 27.49
CA ASP A 75 -21.20 -2.89 28.44
C ASP A 75 -22.42 -2.01 28.06
N GLY A 76 -22.30 -1.20 27.01
CA GLY A 76 -23.35 -0.30 26.53
C GLY A 76 -23.37 1.07 27.22
N THR A 77 -22.34 1.44 27.98
CA THR A 77 -22.10 2.83 28.41
C THR A 77 -21.74 3.71 27.22
N ASP A 78 -22.33 4.90 27.16
CA ASP A 78 -22.08 5.90 26.11
C ASP A 78 -20.95 6.84 26.52
N MET A 79 -20.06 7.16 25.57
CA MET A 79 -19.00 8.15 25.74
C MET A 79 -19.37 9.42 24.95
N PRO A 80 -19.65 10.56 25.61
CA PRO A 80 -20.09 11.77 24.92
C PRO A 80 -18.96 12.43 24.11
N LEU A 81 -19.33 13.02 22.98
CA LEU A 81 -18.44 13.75 22.06
C LEU A 81 -18.23 15.19 22.58
N VAL A 82 -17.11 15.45 23.22
CA VAL A 82 -16.80 16.74 23.87
C VAL A 82 -16.10 17.76 22.96
N SER A 83 -15.59 17.33 21.80
CA SER A 83 -15.16 18.21 20.71
C SER A 83 -15.19 17.51 19.35
N LEU A 84 -15.57 18.25 18.31
CA LEU A 84 -15.44 17.84 16.91
C LEU A 84 -14.91 19.00 16.06
N GLU A 85 -13.74 18.81 15.46
CA GLU A 85 -13.17 19.71 14.46
C GLU A 85 -13.10 19.02 13.09
N VAL A 86 -13.60 19.72 12.05
CA VAL A 86 -13.66 19.25 10.67
C VAL A 86 -12.78 20.15 9.80
N ARG A 87 -11.71 19.60 9.21
CA ARG A 87 -10.86 20.29 8.25
C ARG A 87 -11.07 19.65 6.87
N GLY A 88 -11.36 20.41 5.82
CA GLY A 88 -11.65 19.86 4.50
C GLY A 88 -11.10 20.67 3.33
N THR A 89 -10.95 20.01 2.19
CA THR A 89 -10.53 20.62 0.91
C THR A 89 -11.30 19.97 -0.25
N VAL A 90 -11.83 20.81 -1.16
CA VAL A 90 -12.67 20.39 -2.29
C VAL A 90 -12.05 20.84 -3.61
N GLU A 91 -11.72 19.85 -4.42
CA GLU A 91 -11.01 19.91 -5.69
C GLU A 91 -11.78 19.06 -6.74
N ASP A 92 -13.09 19.36 -6.92
CA ASP A 92 -14.04 18.63 -7.78
C ASP A 92 -13.40 18.19 -9.11
N PRO A 93 -13.33 16.88 -9.43
CA PRO A 93 -14.08 15.74 -8.85
C PRO A 93 -13.56 15.10 -7.54
N LEU A 94 -12.57 15.68 -6.87
CA LEU A 94 -11.97 15.11 -5.64
C LEU A 94 -12.31 15.94 -4.39
N ALA A 95 -12.27 15.31 -3.21
CA ALA A 95 -12.19 16.00 -1.93
C ALA A 95 -11.39 15.21 -0.89
N PHE A 96 -10.97 15.91 0.15
CA PHE A 96 -10.32 15.36 1.34
C PHE A 96 -10.95 15.96 2.61
N THR A 97 -11.17 15.12 3.61
CA THR A 97 -11.72 15.50 4.91
C THR A 97 -10.88 14.89 6.01
N GLU A 98 -10.55 15.69 7.03
CA GLU A 98 -9.95 15.26 8.28
C GLU A 98 -10.88 15.66 9.45
N LEU A 99 -11.13 14.70 10.35
CA LEU A 99 -11.95 14.83 11.54
C LEU A 99 -11.06 14.66 12.78
N HIS A 100 -11.03 15.64 13.66
CA HIS A 100 -10.43 15.55 14.99
C HIS A 100 -11.57 15.41 16.01
N LEU A 101 -11.52 14.37 16.83
CA LEU A 101 -12.59 13.94 17.73
C LEU A 101 -12.06 13.83 19.16
N GLU A 102 -12.77 14.41 20.12
CA GLU A 102 -12.52 14.23 21.56
C GLU A 102 -13.76 13.60 22.21
N PHE A 103 -13.61 12.42 22.84
CA PHE A 103 -14.66 11.72 23.58
C PHE A 103 -14.29 11.61 25.07
N GLU A 104 -15.22 11.87 25.98
CA GLU A 104 -14.98 11.68 27.42
C GLU A 104 -15.38 10.27 27.88
N ASN A 105 -14.56 9.65 28.73
CA ASN A 105 -14.97 8.49 29.53
C ASN A 105 -15.52 8.98 30.88
N PRO A 106 -16.86 8.98 31.11
CA PRO A 106 -17.45 9.49 32.36
C PRO A 106 -17.24 8.53 33.55
N GLU A 107 -16.92 7.26 33.29
CA GLU A 107 -16.78 6.25 34.33
C GLU A 107 -15.45 6.40 35.11
N PRO A 108 -15.41 6.03 36.40
CA PRO A 108 -14.18 6.05 37.19
C PRO A 108 -13.22 4.86 36.90
N ARG A 109 -13.51 4.07 35.87
CA ARG A 109 -12.81 2.83 35.48
C ARG A 109 -12.45 2.88 33.98
N PRO A 110 -11.43 2.14 33.52
CA PRO A 110 -11.20 2.01 32.10
C PRO A 110 -12.35 1.31 31.38
N LEU A 111 -12.52 1.61 30.09
CA LEU A 111 -13.54 1.03 29.21
C LEU A 111 -12.91 0.55 27.88
N ASP A 112 -13.32 -0.64 27.43
CA ASP A 112 -13.13 -1.08 26.04
C ASP A 112 -14.31 -0.55 25.22
N ALA A 113 -14.06 0.36 24.27
CA ALA A 113 -15.12 1.04 23.54
C ALA A 113 -14.93 1.01 22.01
N THR A 114 -16.04 0.80 21.31
CA THR A 114 -16.11 0.83 19.84
C THR A 114 -16.60 2.19 19.37
N LEU A 115 -15.78 2.82 18.54
CA LEU A 115 -16.10 3.99 17.74
C LEU A 115 -16.84 3.54 16.48
N SER A 116 -17.99 4.14 16.16
CA SER A 116 -18.71 3.97 14.89
C SER A 116 -18.88 5.32 14.20
N LEU A 117 -18.52 5.41 12.90
CA LEU A 117 -18.74 6.59 12.04
C LEU A 117 -19.50 6.24 10.77
N ARG A 118 -20.49 7.07 10.45
CA ARG A 118 -21.21 7.13 9.18
C ARG A 118 -20.54 8.17 8.27
N LEU A 119 -19.65 7.69 7.39
CA LEU A 119 -18.97 8.46 6.35
C LEU A 119 -19.90 8.66 5.13
N PRO A 120 -19.71 9.69 4.30
CA PRO A 120 -20.53 9.88 3.10
C PRO A 120 -20.23 8.82 2.02
N ALA A 121 -21.16 8.68 1.06
CA ALA A 121 -20.97 7.84 -0.12
C ALA A 121 -19.65 8.15 -0.87
N LYS A 122 -19.01 7.11 -1.40
CA LYS A 122 -17.72 7.16 -2.12
C LYS A 122 -16.53 7.74 -1.31
N ALA A 123 -16.65 7.84 0.02
CA ALA A 123 -15.48 8.06 0.88
C ALA A 123 -14.50 6.88 0.80
N ARG A 124 -13.23 7.09 1.20
CA ARG A 124 -12.28 6.04 1.59
C ARG A 124 -11.37 6.56 2.69
N VAL A 125 -11.34 5.90 3.85
CA VAL A 125 -10.44 6.26 4.97
C VAL A 125 -8.99 6.03 4.55
N THR A 126 -8.16 7.07 4.64
CA THR A 126 -6.71 7.03 4.40
C THR A 126 -5.90 7.05 5.70
N ARG A 127 -6.48 7.58 6.79
CA ARG A 127 -5.84 7.77 8.08
C ARG A 127 -6.83 7.50 9.22
N PHE A 128 -6.35 6.81 10.25
CA PHE A 128 -6.98 6.76 11.57
C PHE A 128 -5.88 6.77 12.63
N ALA A 129 -6.01 7.60 13.65
CA ALA A 129 -5.06 7.72 14.74
C ALA A 129 -5.78 7.86 16.08
N ALA A 130 -5.17 7.36 17.15
CA ALA A 130 -5.66 7.52 18.52
C ALA A 130 -4.52 7.89 19.47
N LEU A 131 -4.79 8.81 20.40
CA LEU A 131 -3.86 9.14 21.48
C LEU A 131 -3.91 8.03 22.54
N ILE A 132 -2.85 7.24 22.65
CA ILE A 132 -2.73 6.08 23.56
C ILE A 132 -1.44 6.20 24.36
N GLU A 133 -1.54 6.05 25.69
CA GLU A 133 -0.41 6.18 26.64
C GLU A 133 0.36 7.52 26.51
N GLY A 134 -0.33 8.58 26.08
CA GLY A 134 0.26 9.91 25.83
C GLY A 134 0.96 10.06 24.48
N SER A 135 0.95 9.03 23.64
CA SER A 135 1.54 9.02 22.28
C SER A 135 0.45 8.91 21.21
N TRP A 136 0.59 9.58 20.07
CA TRP A 136 -0.32 9.39 18.94
C TRP A 136 0.04 8.11 18.19
N ARG A 137 -0.84 7.10 18.22
CA ARG A 137 -0.67 5.86 17.45
C ARG A 137 -1.49 5.94 16.16
N GLU A 138 -0.82 5.77 15.03
CA GLU A 138 -1.43 5.71 13.70
C GLU A 138 -1.79 4.26 13.35
N ALA A 139 -2.89 4.06 12.62
CA ALA A 139 -3.24 2.76 12.06
C ALA A 139 -2.61 2.57 10.68
N GLU A 140 -1.98 1.42 10.45
CA GLU A 140 -1.40 1.05 9.17
C GLU A 140 -2.36 0.25 8.29
N VAL A 141 -2.18 0.38 6.97
CA VAL A 141 -2.85 -0.45 5.97
C VAL A 141 -2.14 -1.80 5.90
N VAL A 142 -2.70 -2.82 6.57
CA VAL A 142 -2.14 -4.17 6.62
C VAL A 142 -2.90 -5.14 5.70
N GLU A 143 -2.30 -6.29 5.42
CA GLU A 143 -2.94 -7.37 4.69
C GLU A 143 -4.08 -8.01 5.51
N ARG A 144 -5.24 -8.32 4.88
CA ARG A 144 -6.41 -8.84 5.60
C ARG A 144 -6.22 -10.28 6.15
N LYS A 145 -5.42 -11.12 5.48
CA LYS A 145 -5.07 -12.50 5.90
C LYS A 145 -3.65 -12.89 5.42
N PRO A 146 -2.59 -12.65 6.23
CA PRO A 146 -1.19 -12.82 5.84
C PRO A 146 -0.86 -14.10 5.04
N GLY A 147 -0.29 -13.92 3.86
CA GLY A 147 0.22 -14.97 2.96
C GLY A 147 -0.85 -15.75 2.18
N ALA A 148 -2.13 -15.55 2.51
CA ALA A 148 -3.25 -16.36 2.04
C ALA A 148 -4.06 -15.66 0.92
N LEU A 149 -3.69 -15.95 -0.33
CA LEU A 149 -4.62 -15.78 -1.44
C LEU A 149 -5.89 -16.59 -1.14
N ARG A 150 -7.05 -15.97 -1.37
CA ARG A 150 -8.36 -16.54 -1.00
C ARG A 150 -8.65 -17.79 -1.83
N THR A 151 -9.25 -18.80 -1.21
CA THR A 151 -9.60 -20.08 -1.87
C THR A 151 -10.60 -19.89 -3.01
N SER A 152 -11.49 -18.92 -2.89
CA SER A 152 -12.22 -18.32 -4.01
C SER A 152 -11.82 -16.85 -4.12
N LEU A 153 -11.53 -16.39 -5.34
CA LEU A 153 -11.40 -14.96 -5.66
C LEU A 153 -12.77 -14.25 -5.69
N HIS A 154 -13.86 -15.02 -5.77
CA HIS A 154 -15.23 -14.51 -5.99
C HIS A 154 -16.06 -14.44 -4.71
N GLU A 155 -15.60 -14.98 -3.58
CA GLU A 155 -16.17 -14.60 -2.27
C GLU A 155 -15.82 -13.12 -2.03
N PRO A 156 -16.76 -12.16 -1.94
CA PRO A 156 -16.39 -10.77 -1.69
C PRO A 156 -15.76 -10.60 -0.31
N ALA A 157 -14.88 -9.62 -0.11
CA ALA A 157 -14.29 -9.41 1.21
C ALA A 157 -15.37 -8.95 2.21
N LYS A 158 -15.17 -9.19 3.51
CA LYS A 158 -15.73 -8.23 4.46
C LYS A 158 -14.91 -6.95 4.27
N LEU A 159 -15.54 -5.81 4.00
CA LEU A 159 -14.80 -4.58 3.73
C LEU A 159 -14.09 -4.09 5.00
N ALA A 160 -13.23 -3.07 4.84
CA ALA A 160 -12.68 -2.34 5.99
C ALA A 160 -13.63 -1.22 6.47
N ILE A 161 -14.61 -0.90 5.61
CA ILE A 161 -15.64 0.11 5.79
C ILE A 161 -16.87 -0.50 5.12
N ASP A 162 -17.87 -0.93 5.90
CA ASP A 162 -19.04 -1.64 5.35
C ASP A 162 -20.10 -0.59 4.94
N PRO A 163 -20.58 -0.55 3.69
CA PRO A 163 -21.59 0.43 3.27
C PRO A 163 -22.99 0.09 3.83
N ASN A 164 -23.74 1.14 4.17
CA ASN A 164 -25.06 1.10 4.81
C ASN A 164 -26.17 1.41 3.78
N PRO A 165 -27.40 0.86 3.90
CA PRO A 165 -28.54 1.01 2.96
C PRO A 165 -28.91 2.42 2.48
N ASP A 166 -28.38 3.49 3.09
CA ASP A 166 -28.53 4.89 2.63
C ASP A 166 -27.40 5.38 1.69
N GLY A 167 -26.46 4.50 1.28
CA GLY A 167 -25.27 4.83 0.47
C GLY A 167 -24.08 5.38 1.24
N ASP A 168 -24.29 5.78 2.48
CA ASP A 168 -23.21 6.10 3.42
C ASP A 168 -22.35 4.87 3.74
N GLN A 169 -21.10 5.12 4.16
CA GLN A 169 -20.15 4.11 4.58
C GLN A 169 -20.06 4.02 6.11
N HIS A 170 -19.88 2.83 6.68
CA HIS A 170 -19.67 2.64 8.11
C HIS A 170 -18.24 2.21 8.44
N PHE A 171 -17.52 3.05 9.16
CA PHE A 171 -16.21 2.76 9.73
C PHE A 171 -16.37 2.43 11.21
N GLU A 172 -15.86 1.27 11.65
CA GLU A 172 -15.88 0.87 13.05
C GLU A 172 -14.50 0.42 13.54
N VAL A 173 -14.14 0.82 14.76
CA VAL A 173 -12.88 0.43 15.40
C VAL A 173 -13.06 0.35 16.92
N THR A 174 -12.61 -0.76 17.52
CA THR A 174 -12.59 -0.95 18.98
C THR A 174 -11.25 -0.50 19.53
N LEU A 175 -11.28 0.34 20.57
CA LEU A 175 -10.12 0.80 21.32
C LEU A 175 -10.20 0.22 22.75
N PRO A 176 -9.17 -0.51 23.21
CA PRO A 176 -9.14 -1.09 24.55
C PRO A 176 -8.67 -0.09 25.61
N ASP A 177 -9.00 -0.37 26.87
CA ASP A 177 -8.42 0.24 28.08
C ASP A 177 -8.38 1.79 28.11
N ILE A 178 -9.44 2.45 27.64
CA ILE A 178 -9.54 3.93 27.67
C ILE A 178 -9.69 4.39 29.13
N PRO A 179 -8.75 5.14 29.73
CA PRO A 179 -8.74 5.39 31.17
C PRO A 179 -10.01 6.08 31.70
N GLY A 180 -10.41 5.75 32.93
CA GLY A 180 -11.55 6.38 33.60
C GLY A 180 -11.34 7.88 33.84
N ARG A 181 -12.39 8.69 33.60
CA ARG A 181 -12.34 10.17 33.69
C ARG A 181 -11.24 10.80 32.84
N SER A 182 -11.06 10.29 31.63
CA SER A 182 -10.13 10.82 30.63
C SER A 182 -10.84 11.24 29.35
N VAL A 183 -10.16 12.02 28.51
CA VAL A 183 -10.63 12.41 27.18
C VAL A 183 -9.80 11.66 26.14
N GLN A 184 -10.44 10.74 25.43
CA GLN A 184 -9.85 10.03 24.30
C GLN A 184 -9.82 10.95 23.08
N ARG A 185 -8.62 11.21 22.55
CA ARG A 185 -8.43 11.95 21.30
C ARG A 185 -8.22 11.01 20.12
N LEU A 186 -8.86 11.32 19.00
CA LEU A 186 -8.83 10.54 17.78
C LEU A 186 -8.72 11.46 16.56
N ILE A 187 -8.06 11.00 15.50
CA ILE A 187 -8.08 11.64 14.18
C ILE A 187 -8.53 10.60 13.15
N LEU A 188 -9.41 10.98 12.23
CA LEU A 188 -9.80 10.17 11.08
C LEU A 188 -9.81 11.03 9.82
N SER A 189 -9.13 10.60 8.77
CA SER A 189 -9.08 11.33 7.50
C SER A 189 -9.43 10.42 6.32
N TYR A 190 -10.21 10.94 5.38
CA TYR A 190 -10.70 10.23 4.20
C TYR A 190 -10.65 11.09 2.94
N THR A 191 -10.42 10.45 1.79
CA THR A 191 -10.68 11.03 0.48
C THR A 191 -12.13 10.74 0.06
N GLN A 192 -12.66 11.54 -0.87
CA GLN A 192 -13.95 11.31 -1.52
C GLN A 192 -13.83 11.62 -3.02
N THR A 193 -14.58 10.90 -3.85
CA THR A 193 -14.67 11.12 -5.30
C THR A 193 -16.11 11.41 -5.70
N PHE A 194 -16.35 12.50 -6.42
CA PHE A 194 -17.67 12.89 -6.93
C PHE A 194 -17.88 12.36 -8.35
N ASP A 195 -18.61 11.27 -8.48
CA ASP A 195 -18.90 10.62 -9.76
C ASP A 195 -20.00 11.31 -10.58
N HIS A 196 -20.81 12.18 -9.97
CA HIS A 196 -21.79 13.02 -10.68
C HIS A 196 -21.70 14.50 -10.23
N VAL A 197 -21.94 15.45 -11.16
CA VAL A 197 -21.85 16.90 -10.92
C VAL A 197 -22.78 17.45 -9.82
N ASP A 198 -23.92 16.80 -9.57
CA ASP A 198 -24.86 17.19 -8.51
C ASP A 198 -24.47 16.64 -7.11
N MET A 199 -23.40 15.83 -7.02
CA MET A 199 -22.96 15.23 -5.76
C MET A 199 -22.24 16.25 -4.88
N ALA A 200 -22.97 16.87 -3.95
CA ALA A 200 -22.42 17.82 -3.01
C ALA A 200 -21.51 17.17 -1.93
N TYR A 201 -20.37 17.79 -1.64
CA TYR A 201 -19.53 17.46 -0.50
C TYR A 201 -20.33 17.57 0.81
N ARG A 202 -20.23 16.55 1.66
CA ARG A 202 -21.05 16.42 2.88
C ARG A 202 -20.27 15.75 4.01
N VAL A 203 -20.36 16.31 5.21
CA VAL A 203 -19.95 15.67 6.46
C VAL A 203 -21.20 15.37 7.30
N ARG A 204 -21.37 14.11 7.69
CA ARG A 204 -22.57 13.64 8.42
C ARG A 204 -22.54 14.12 9.87
N LEU A 205 -23.51 14.96 10.23
CA LEU A 205 -23.65 15.57 11.56
C LEU A 205 -25.07 15.46 12.11
N ALA A 206 -26.09 15.30 11.25
CA ALA A 206 -27.49 15.32 11.68
C ALA A 206 -27.77 14.23 12.74
N GLY A 207 -28.28 14.64 13.90
CA GLY A 207 -28.58 13.78 15.05
C GLY A 207 -27.51 13.76 16.16
N LEU A 208 -26.33 14.34 15.92
CA LEU A 208 -25.40 14.65 17.01
C LEU A 208 -26.00 15.73 17.92
N HIS A 209 -25.88 15.55 19.22
CA HIS A 209 -26.46 16.43 20.23
C HIS A 209 -25.43 16.81 21.29
N ASP A 210 -25.67 17.97 21.92
CA ASP A 210 -24.93 18.47 23.09
C ASP A 210 -23.41 18.59 22.90
N ILE A 211 -22.95 18.86 21.67
CA ILE A 211 -21.51 19.01 21.34
C ILE A 211 -20.97 20.32 21.96
N PRO A 212 -20.09 20.29 22.97
CA PRO A 212 -19.64 21.52 23.66
C PRO A 212 -18.77 22.43 22.79
N ARG A 213 -17.99 21.84 21.87
CA ARG A 213 -17.14 22.55 20.89
C ARG A 213 -17.28 21.90 19.52
N PHE A 214 -17.70 22.68 18.53
CA PHE A 214 -17.70 22.27 17.14
C PHE A 214 -17.05 23.33 16.25
N SER A 215 -16.17 22.90 15.35
CA SER A 215 -15.61 23.71 14.28
C SER A 215 -15.62 22.94 12.95
N ALA A 216 -15.89 23.65 11.86
CA ALA A 216 -15.63 23.19 10.51
C ALA A 216 -14.95 24.29 9.71
N ARG A 217 -13.94 23.92 8.90
CA ARG A 217 -13.28 24.78 7.91
C ARG A 217 -13.06 23.97 6.64
N VAL A 218 -13.71 24.36 5.55
CA VAL A 218 -13.56 23.70 4.24
C VAL A 218 -13.16 24.71 3.18
N VAL A 219 -12.02 24.46 2.53
CA VAL A 219 -11.48 25.25 1.42
C VAL A 219 -11.97 24.66 0.08
N VAL A 220 -12.29 25.50 -0.90
CA VAL A 220 -12.76 25.09 -2.23
C VAL A 220 -11.91 25.76 -3.30
N HIS A 221 -11.20 24.96 -4.09
CA HIS A 221 -10.21 25.44 -5.06
C HIS A 221 -10.73 25.48 -6.50
N SER A 222 -11.54 24.50 -6.93
CA SER A 222 -11.76 24.23 -8.37
C SER A 222 -13.03 24.81 -9.01
N GLN A 223 -13.93 25.46 -8.27
CA GLN A 223 -15.22 25.93 -8.83
C GLN A 223 -15.19 27.41 -9.28
N PRO A 224 -15.17 27.70 -10.61
CA PRO A 224 -15.28 29.06 -11.13
C PRO A 224 -16.71 29.61 -10.97
N ASP A 225 -16.81 30.82 -10.42
CA ASP A 225 -17.96 31.41 -9.73
C ASP A 225 -19.39 31.24 -10.32
N PRO A 226 -20.30 30.54 -9.59
CA PRO A 226 -21.74 30.67 -9.83
C PRO A 226 -22.62 30.80 -8.56
N LEU A 227 -22.03 30.97 -7.36
CA LEU A 227 -22.79 31.02 -6.10
C LEU A 227 -23.72 32.25 -5.98
N LEU A 228 -23.61 33.21 -6.89
CA LEU A 228 -24.47 34.40 -6.97
C LEU A 228 -25.86 34.15 -7.58
N GLU A 229 -26.05 33.11 -8.40
CA GLU A 229 -27.33 32.91 -9.13
C GLU A 229 -28.26 31.87 -8.48
N VAL A 230 -27.71 30.84 -7.82
CA VAL A 230 -28.51 29.71 -7.31
C VAL A 230 -29.20 30.02 -5.97
N TRP A 231 -28.66 30.93 -5.14
CA TRP A 231 -29.01 31.05 -3.71
C TRP A 231 -30.15 32.06 -3.41
N ALA A 232 -31.07 32.28 -4.35
CA ALA A 232 -32.18 33.22 -4.22
C ALA A 232 -33.36 32.73 -3.34
N GLY A 233 -33.10 32.03 -2.22
CA GLY A 233 -34.17 31.39 -1.42
C GLY A 233 -33.89 31.16 0.07
N ASN A 234 -32.79 30.48 0.42
CA ASN A 234 -32.52 30.05 1.80
C ASN A 234 -31.40 30.84 2.49
N ARG A 235 -31.33 30.74 3.82
CA ARG A 235 -30.31 31.41 4.64
C ARG A 235 -28.89 30.95 4.27
N LEU A 236 -27.98 31.92 4.20
CA LEU A 236 -26.54 31.68 4.09
C LEU A 236 -26.04 30.74 5.20
N PRO A 237 -25.11 29.81 4.91
CA PRO A 237 -24.15 29.37 5.90
C PRO A 237 -23.44 30.60 6.48
N GLU A 238 -23.33 30.69 7.80
CA GLU A 238 -22.64 31.82 8.43
C GLU A 238 -21.16 31.79 8.01
N GLN A 239 -20.72 32.85 7.30
CA GLN A 239 -19.35 33.03 6.79
C GLN A 239 -18.88 32.02 5.73
N LEU A 240 -19.46 32.14 4.52
CA LEU A 240 -18.73 31.85 3.28
C LEU A 240 -17.84 33.06 2.96
N GLY A 241 -16.52 32.89 3.07
CA GLY A 241 -15.52 33.95 2.90
C GLY A 241 -14.49 33.63 1.81
N MET A 242 -13.56 34.58 1.62
CA MET A 242 -12.31 34.35 0.89
C MET A 242 -11.16 34.36 1.90
N ASP A 243 -10.15 33.51 1.70
CA ASP A 243 -8.90 33.61 2.46
C ASP A 243 -7.92 34.64 1.85
N ASP A 244 -6.76 34.84 2.50
CA ASP A 244 -5.74 35.81 2.07
C ASP A 244 -5.12 35.51 0.69
N GLN A 245 -5.36 34.31 0.13
CA GLN A 245 -4.94 33.89 -1.21
C GLN A 245 -6.11 33.86 -2.20
N GLY A 246 -7.31 34.30 -1.80
CA GLY A 246 -8.48 34.44 -2.66
C GLY A 246 -9.25 33.14 -2.91
N ARG A 247 -8.96 32.05 -2.18
CA ARG A 247 -9.76 30.81 -2.25
C ARG A 247 -11.03 30.95 -1.43
N ARG A 248 -12.07 30.21 -1.80
CA ARG A 248 -13.34 30.16 -1.04
C ARG A 248 -13.17 29.28 0.18
N VAL A 249 -13.59 29.78 1.34
CA VAL A 249 -13.60 29.03 2.60
C VAL A 249 -14.98 29.13 3.24
N LEU A 250 -15.54 28.00 3.65
CA LEU A 250 -16.69 27.95 4.54
C LEU A 250 -16.19 27.62 5.94
N GLU A 251 -16.41 28.52 6.90
CA GLU A 251 -16.12 28.25 8.32
C GLU A 251 -17.41 28.26 9.15
N LEU A 252 -17.62 27.21 9.95
CA LEU A 252 -18.74 27.13 10.88
C LEU A 252 -18.19 26.83 12.28
N ARG A 253 -18.50 27.68 13.26
CA ARG A 253 -18.10 27.50 14.66
C ARG A 253 -19.32 27.52 15.57
N ARG A 254 -19.39 26.58 16.51
CA ARG A 254 -20.53 26.34 17.40
C ARG A 254 -20.06 25.86 18.77
N PHE A 255 -20.87 26.15 19.78
CA PHE A 255 -20.69 25.73 21.16
C PHE A 255 -22.03 25.23 21.69
N ASP A 256 -22.01 24.24 22.60
CA ASP A 256 -23.19 23.60 23.20
C ASP A 256 -24.29 23.27 22.16
N TRP A 257 -23.89 22.61 21.08
CA TRP A 257 -24.66 22.52 19.83
C TRP A 257 -25.24 21.14 19.54
N THR A 258 -26.52 21.13 19.15
CA THR A 258 -27.21 19.98 18.58
C THR A 258 -27.40 20.17 17.07
N ALA A 259 -26.81 19.28 16.29
CA ALA A 259 -26.80 19.31 14.84
C ALA A 259 -28.09 18.70 14.27
N THR A 260 -28.99 19.55 13.79
CA THR A 260 -30.24 19.12 13.13
C THR A 260 -30.05 18.75 11.66
N GLU A 261 -28.95 19.18 11.05
CA GLU A 261 -28.64 19.05 9.62
C GLU A 261 -27.16 18.68 9.43
N ASP A 262 -26.82 18.11 8.27
CA ASP A 262 -25.43 17.81 7.89
C ASP A 262 -24.68 19.06 7.43
N PHE A 263 -23.36 19.10 7.60
CA PHE A 263 -22.54 20.14 6.97
C PHE A 263 -22.37 19.81 5.48
N VAL A 264 -22.86 20.68 4.60
CA VAL A 264 -22.82 20.51 3.15
C VAL A 264 -22.15 21.73 2.51
N VAL A 265 -21.23 21.50 1.57
CA VAL A 265 -20.72 22.55 0.67
C VAL A 265 -21.52 22.43 -0.63
N PRO A 266 -22.41 23.39 -0.98
CA PRO A 266 -23.24 23.26 -2.17
C PRO A 266 -22.40 23.33 -3.45
N THR A 267 -22.53 22.31 -4.29
CA THR A 267 -21.97 22.33 -5.65
C THR A 267 -22.76 23.29 -6.52
N SER A 268 -22.07 23.93 -7.47
CA SER A 268 -22.65 24.96 -8.32
C SER A 268 -23.20 24.47 -9.67
N GLY A 269 -23.11 23.16 -9.95
CA GLY A 269 -23.72 22.47 -11.12
C GLY A 269 -23.18 22.84 -12.51
N LEU A 270 -22.53 23.99 -12.67
CA LEU A 270 -22.51 24.71 -13.94
C LEU A 270 -21.33 24.40 -14.89
N ARG A 271 -20.26 23.71 -14.46
CA ARG A 271 -19.17 23.27 -15.35
C ARG A 271 -18.55 21.93 -14.91
N ARG A 272 -18.33 21.04 -15.89
CA ARG A 272 -17.47 19.86 -15.77
C ARG A 272 -16.00 20.29 -15.88
N THR A 273 -15.36 20.56 -14.75
CA THR A 273 -13.91 20.74 -14.64
C THR A 273 -13.24 19.42 -14.27
N GLY A 274 -11.98 19.26 -14.69
CA GLY A 274 -11.07 18.29 -14.10
C GLY A 274 -9.97 19.00 -13.30
N VAL A 275 -9.29 18.23 -12.45
CA VAL A 275 -8.13 18.71 -11.70
C VAL A 275 -6.85 18.06 -12.19
N ARG A 276 -5.75 18.81 -12.13
CA ARG A 276 -4.42 18.31 -12.45
C ARG A 276 -3.38 18.84 -11.47
N SER A 277 -2.33 18.06 -11.28
CA SER A 277 -1.08 18.55 -10.70
C SER A 277 0.08 18.02 -11.53
N GLY A 278 0.76 18.93 -12.25
CA GLY A 278 1.79 18.57 -13.22
C GLY A 278 1.27 17.58 -14.29
N ARG A 279 1.72 16.32 -14.21
CA ARG A 279 1.36 15.22 -15.12
C ARG A 279 0.10 14.44 -14.72
N LYS A 280 -0.30 14.48 -13.44
CA LYS A 280 -1.38 13.66 -12.89
C LYS A 280 -2.70 14.39 -13.07
N VAL A 281 -3.73 13.70 -13.58
CA VAL A 281 -5.01 14.30 -13.94
C VAL A 281 -6.17 13.41 -13.49
N ALA A 282 -7.24 14.02 -12.96
CA ALA A 282 -8.53 13.40 -12.72
C ALA A 282 -9.64 14.25 -13.37
N VAL A 283 -10.43 13.67 -14.27
CA VAL A 283 -11.54 14.35 -14.94
C VAL A 283 -12.86 13.59 -14.78
N ARG A 284 -13.97 14.32 -14.81
CA ARG A 284 -15.31 13.73 -14.95
C ARG A 284 -15.82 13.95 -16.37
N ILE A 285 -16.06 12.87 -17.10
CA ILE A 285 -16.75 12.89 -18.41
C ILE A 285 -18.16 12.33 -18.27
N ASN A 286 -19.06 12.69 -19.19
CA ASN A 286 -20.23 11.87 -19.47
C ASN A 286 -19.92 11.14 -20.79
N PRO A 287 -19.91 9.80 -20.81
CA PRO A 287 -19.41 9.04 -21.95
C PRO A 287 -20.43 8.85 -23.09
N LEU A 288 -21.69 9.27 -22.92
CA LEU A 288 -22.81 8.90 -23.80
C LEU A 288 -23.76 10.09 -24.01
N THR A 289 -23.73 10.70 -25.20
CA THR A 289 -24.54 11.90 -25.49
C THR A 289 -26.07 11.70 -25.50
N HIS A 290 -26.54 10.46 -25.63
CA HIS A 290 -27.96 10.07 -25.60
C HIS A 290 -28.05 8.56 -25.41
N ASP A 291 -29.22 8.10 -24.94
CA ASP A 291 -29.63 6.70 -24.91
C ASP A 291 -31.09 6.59 -25.40
N HIS A 292 -31.63 5.37 -25.47
CA HIS A 292 -32.96 5.10 -26.00
C HIS A 292 -33.89 4.52 -24.93
N ALA A 293 -35.21 4.64 -25.15
CA ALA A 293 -36.19 3.95 -24.33
C ALA A 293 -36.08 2.43 -24.55
N ALA A 294 -36.06 1.66 -23.46
CA ALA A 294 -36.05 0.21 -23.48
C ALA A 294 -37.34 -0.28 -22.79
N PRO A 295 -38.38 -0.70 -23.53
CA PRO A 295 -39.63 -1.20 -22.97
C PRO A 295 -39.47 -2.56 -22.29
N ILE A 296 -40.48 -2.97 -21.52
CA ILE A 296 -40.53 -4.26 -20.79
C ILE A 296 -41.83 -4.95 -21.22
N GLU A 297 -41.77 -6.20 -21.69
CA GLU A 297 -42.97 -6.97 -22.11
C GLU A 297 -43.40 -8.07 -21.12
N GLU A 298 -42.47 -8.66 -20.37
CA GLU A 298 -42.76 -9.52 -19.20
C GLU A 298 -41.69 -9.25 -18.14
N LEU A 299 -42.08 -9.15 -16.86
CA LEU A 299 -41.18 -8.87 -15.75
C LEU A 299 -41.24 -9.97 -14.69
N THR A 300 -40.13 -10.66 -14.47
CA THR A 300 -39.95 -11.57 -13.32
C THR A 300 -39.06 -10.92 -12.27
N ILE A 301 -39.63 -10.55 -11.12
CA ILE A 301 -38.88 -10.05 -9.96
C ILE A 301 -38.46 -11.25 -9.10
N LEU A 302 -37.16 -11.35 -8.81
CA LEU A 302 -36.58 -12.35 -7.90
C LEU A 302 -36.14 -11.64 -6.62
N PHE A 303 -36.79 -11.96 -5.50
CA PHE A 303 -36.55 -11.30 -4.21
C PHE A 303 -35.87 -12.26 -3.23
N ASP A 304 -34.67 -11.90 -2.77
CA ASP A 304 -33.86 -12.74 -1.89
C ASP A 304 -34.39 -12.72 -0.44
N THR A 305 -34.76 -13.89 0.07
CA THR A 305 -35.24 -14.13 1.45
C THR A 305 -34.23 -14.92 2.28
N SER A 306 -32.94 -14.82 1.96
CA SER A 306 -31.86 -15.37 2.78
C SER A 306 -31.53 -14.50 4.01
N ALA A 307 -30.83 -15.09 4.98
CA ALA A 307 -30.60 -14.47 6.29
C ALA A 307 -29.73 -13.20 6.27
N SER A 308 -28.98 -12.90 5.18
CA SER A 308 -28.29 -11.60 5.03
C SER A 308 -29.29 -10.45 4.91
N ARG A 309 -30.48 -10.71 4.38
CA ARG A 309 -31.54 -9.74 4.09
C ARG A 309 -32.36 -9.34 5.31
N ALA A 310 -32.18 -10.04 6.44
CA ALA A 310 -32.95 -9.88 7.67
C ALA A 310 -32.87 -8.46 8.28
N VAL A 311 -31.71 -7.81 8.18
CA VAL A 311 -31.54 -6.42 8.63
C VAL A 311 -32.31 -5.49 7.67
N GLY A 312 -33.32 -4.80 8.17
CA GLY A 312 -34.15 -3.91 7.35
C GLY A 312 -35.15 -4.60 6.43
N TYR A 313 -35.36 -5.93 6.54
CA TYR A 313 -36.22 -6.73 5.64
C TYR A 313 -37.61 -6.10 5.37
N ARG A 314 -38.28 -5.59 6.41
CA ARG A 314 -39.56 -4.86 6.27
C ARG A 314 -39.48 -3.70 5.29
N GLN A 315 -38.45 -2.86 5.43
CA GLN A 315 -38.25 -1.68 4.59
C GLN A 315 -37.86 -2.05 3.15
N GLN A 316 -37.21 -3.21 2.94
CA GLN A 316 -36.93 -3.74 1.60
C GLN A 316 -38.22 -4.21 0.90
N VAL A 317 -39.13 -4.86 1.63
CA VAL A 317 -40.46 -5.23 1.12
C VAL A 317 -41.33 -3.99 0.85
N GLU A 318 -41.25 -2.97 1.70
CA GLU A 318 -41.93 -1.68 1.49
C GLU A 318 -41.38 -0.94 0.26
N ARG A 319 -40.05 -0.84 0.09
CA ARG A 319 -39.41 -0.28 -1.13
C ARG A 319 -39.77 -1.06 -2.40
N LEU A 320 -39.95 -2.39 -2.31
CA LEU A 320 -40.43 -3.18 -3.45
C LEU A 320 -41.87 -2.81 -3.84
N ALA A 321 -42.76 -2.61 -2.87
CA ALA A 321 -44.12 -2.16 -3.14
C ALA A 321 -44.15 -0.77 -3.80
N GLU A 322 -43.34 0.18 -3.29
CA GLU A 322 -43.16 1.50 -3.90
C GLU A 322 -42.57 1.44 -5.31
N LEU A 323 -41.70 0.46 -5.60
CA LEU A 323 -41.13 0.22 -6.92
C LEU A 323 -42.15 -0.33 -7.91
N VAL A 324 -42.98 -1.28 -7.47
CA VAL A 324 -44.10 -1.83 -8.25
C VAL A 324 -45.13 -0.73 -8.56
N GLU A 325 -45.47 0.13 -7.60
CA GLU A 325 -46.31 1.31 -7.83
C GLU A 325 -45.64 2.30 -8.81
N ALA A 326 -44.34 2.56 -8.66
CA ALA A 326 -43.59 3.47 -9.54
C ALA A 326 -43.47 2.99 -11.00
N LEU A 327 -43.60 1.68 -11.27
CA LEU A 327 -43.59 1.10 -12.62
C LEU A 327 -44.92 1.30 -13.38
N GLN A 328 -46.06 1.29 -12.67
CA GLN A 328 -47.40 1.31 -13.28
C GLN A 328 -47.63 2.49 -14.27
N PRO A 329 -47.23 3.75 -13.98
CA PRO A 329 -47.45 4.88 -14.89
C PRO A 329 -46.71 4.80 -16.23
N TRP A 330 -45.69 3.95 -16.33
CA TRP A 330 -44.80 3.87 -17.49
C TRP A 330 -44.98 2.58 -18.31
N THR A 331 -45.30 1.47 -17.64
CA THR A 331 -45.48 0.14 -18.25
C THR A 331 -46.95 -0.24 -18.42
N GLY A 332 -47.85 0.39 -17.66
CA GLY A 332 -49.28 0.12 -17.69
C GLY A 332 -49.69 -1.14 -16.90
N ASN A 333 -50.94 -1.15 -16.44
CA ASN A 333 -51.50 -2.15 -15.53
C ASN A 333 -51.62 -3.57 -16.13
N GLN A 334 -51.28 -3.78 -17.40
CA GLN A 334 -51.39 -5.06 -18.09
C GLN A 334 -50.04 -5.77 -18.30
N LEU A 335 -48.92 -5.18 -17.86
CA LEU A 335 -47.61 -5.84 -17.87
C LEU A 335 -47.70 -7.17 -17.08
N PRO A 336 -47.37 -8.33 -17.67
CA PRO A 336 -47.24 -9.59 -16.94
C PRO A 336 -46.10 -9.50 -15.92
N LEU A 337 -46.45 -9.64 -14.64
CA LEU A 337 -45.57 -9.63 -13.49
C LEU A 337 -45.55 -11.02 -12.82
N ARG A 338 -44.35 -11.52 -12.53
CA ARG A 338 -44.12 -12.67 -11.64
C ARG A 338 -43.20 -12.25 -10.51
N LEU A 339 -43.58 -12.46 -9.25
CA LEU A 339 -42.76 -12.21 -8.07
C LEU A 339 -42.40 -13.54 -7.41
N ILE A 340 -41.12 -13.88 -7.40
CA ILE A 340 -40.59 -15.12 -6.79
C ILE A 340 -39.70 -14.74 -5.62
N ALA A 341 -40.07 -15.21 -4.41
CA ALA A 341 -39.19 -15.18 -3.24
C ALA A 341 -38.25 -16.37 -3.28
N PHE A 342 -36.97 -16.21 -2.94
CA PHE A 342 -36.01 -17.32 -2.96
C PHE A 342 -34.97 -17.29 -1.83
N ASP A 343 -34.57 -18.47 -1.40
CA ASP A 343 -33.49 -18.74 -0.46
C ASP A 343 -32.81 -20.06 -0.85
N GLN A 344 -32.87 -21.10 -0.01
CA GLN A 344 -32.46 -22.46 -0.39
C GLN A 344 -33.47 -23.12 -1.33
N GLY A 345 -34.74 -22.68 -1.28
CA GLY A 345 -35.79 -22.99 -2.24
C GLY A 345 -36.34 -21.72 -2.89
N PHE A 346 -37.50 -21.81 -3.54
CA PHE A 346 -38.18 -20.67 -4.15
C PHE A 346 -39.70 -20.83 -4.08
N GLU A 347 -40.42 -19.71 -4.08
CA GLU A 347 -41.88 -19.63 -4.01
C GLU A 347 -42.38 -18.46 -4.87
N THR A 348 -43.33 -18.73 -5.77
CA THR A 348 -44.02 -17.67 -6.52
C THR A 348 -45.06 -17.03 -5.60
N ILE A 349 -44.77 -15.83 -5.11
CA ILE A 349 -45.64 -15.03 -4.24
C ILE A 349 -46.79 -14.41 -5.04
N TYR A 350 -46.54 -14.06 -6.31
CA TYR A 350 -47.53 -13.47 -7.21
C TYR A 350 -47.22 -13.82 -8.68
N GLU A 351 -48.26 -14.08 -9.48
CA GLU A 351 -48.18 -14.17 -10.94
C GLU A 351 -49.48 -13.62 -11.56
N GLY A 352 -49.40 -12.57 -12.37
CA GLY A 352 -50.55 -11.86 -12.94
C GLY A 352 -50.22 -10.48 -13.50
N PRO A 353 -51.21 -9.66 -13.88
CA PRO A 353 -50.99 -8.30 -14.39
C PRO A 353 -50.50 -7.32 -13.30
N LEU A 354 -49.59 -6.42 -13.65
CA LEU A 354 -49.00 -5.41 -12.75
C LEU A 354 -50.03 -4.52 -12.01
N GLY A 355 -51.25 -4.37 -12.54
CA GLY A 355 -52.34 -3.65 -11.88
C GLY A 355 -53.14 -4.46 -10.86
N ASP A 356 -53.01 -5.79 -10.86
CA ASP A 356 -53.80 -6.72 -10.04
C ASP A 356 -53.02 -7.27 -8.83
N ILE A 357 -51.77 -6.84 -8.63
CA ILE A 357 -50.99 -7.15 -7.42
C ILE A 357 -51.45 -6.28 -6.25
N ASP A 358 -51.79 -6.91 -5.13
CA ASP A 358 -52.35 -6.26 -3.95
C ASP A 358 -51.37 -6.22 -2.77
N ARG A 359 -51.82 -5.66 -1.64
CA ARG A 359 -51.00 -5.61 -0.41
C ARG A 359 -50.74 -7.00 0.18
N GLY A 360 -51.63 -7.96 -0.05
CA GLY A 360 -51.51 -9.35 0.40
C GLY A 360 -50.25 -10.05 -0.13
N ALA A 361 -49.82 -9.74 -1.35
CA ALA A 361 -48.54 -10.24 -1.88
C ALA A 361 -47.33 -9.77 -1.05
N PHE A 362 -47.30 -8.49 -0.65
CA PHE A 362 -46.21 -7.93 0.16
C PHE A 362 -46.32 -8.34 1.63
N ASP A 363 -47.53 -8.46 2.18
CA ASP A 363 -47.75 -8.99 3.53
C ASP A 363 -47.35 -10.48 3.61
N HIS A 364 -47.58 -11.27 2.55
CA HIS A 364 -47.09 -12.66 2.45
C HIS A 364 -45.56 -12.73 2.37
N LEU A 365 -44.93 -11.88 1.55
CA LEU A 365 -43.47 -11.75 1.50
C LEU A 365 -42.86 -11.33 2.85
N GLN A 366 -43.55 -10.46 3.61
CA GLN A 366 -43.15 -10.10 4.97
C GLN A 366 -43.29 -11.29 5.94
N ALA A 367 -44.39 -12.07 5.84
CA ALA A 367 -44.63 -13.24 6.67
C ALA A 367 -43.65 -14.41 6.41
N ARG A 368 -43.11 -14.52 5.18
CA ARG A 368 -42.07 -15.50 4.82
C ARG A 368 -40.78 -15.35 5.63
N ASN A 369 -40.44 -14.11 6.02
CA ASN A 369 -39.19 -13.71 6.69
C ASN A 369 -37.91 -14.00 5.89
N ALA A 370 -36.79 -13.39 6.33
CA ALA A 370 -35.46 -13.62 5.78
C ALA A 370 -34.63 -14.52 6.71
N LEU A 371 -34.62 -15.83 6.44
CA LEU A 371 -34.07 -16.85 7.35
C LEU A 371 -33.23 -17.95 6.66
N GLY A 372 -33.21 -18.01 5.33
CA GLY A 372 -32.54 -19.09 4.59
C GLY A 372 -31.11 -18.80 4.11
N ALA A 373 -30.57 -19.66 3.23
CA ALA A 373 -29.28 -19.46 2.55
C ALA A 373 -29.49 -19.32 1.03
N SER A 374 -28.98 -18.26 0.42
CA SER A 374 -29.31 -17.88 -0.97
C SER A 374 -28.74 -18.87 -2.01
N ASN A 375 -29.62 -19.43 -2.84
CA ASN A 375 -29.32 -20.43 -3.87
C ASN A 375 -29.65 -19.89 -5.28
N LEU A 376 -28.95 -18.83 -5.68
CA LEU A 376 -29.22 -18.04 -6.88
C LEU A 376 -29.27 -18.86 -8.19
N VAL A 377 -28.38 -19.85 -8.36
CA VAL A 377 -28.39 -20.73 -9.53
C VAL A 377 -29.67 -21.57 -9.64
N SER A 378 -30.28 -21.96 -8.52
CA SER A 378 -31.48 -22.80 -8.55
C SER A 378 -32.74 -22.01 -8.92
N VAL A 379 -32.85 -20.75 -8.52
CA VAL A 379 -33.96 -19.89 -8.92
C VAL A 379 -33.83 -19.42 -10.37
N LEU A 380 -32.62 -19.06 -10.84
CA LEU A 380 -32.43 -18.66 -12.24
C LEU A 380 -32.73 -19.83 -13.20
N ARG A 381 -32.31 -21.06 -12.87
CA ARG A 381 -32.66 -22.28 -13.63
C ARG A 381 -34.13 -22.70 -13.46
N HIS A 382 -34.87 -22.14 -12.50
CA HIS A 382 -36.32 -22.26 -12.45
C HIS A 382 -36.99 -21.29 -13.44
N VAL A 383 -36.52 -20.04 -13.49
CA VAL A 383 -37.04 -19.01 -14.41
C VAL A 383 -36.89 -19.41 -15.88
N SER A 384 -35.73 -19.90 -16.32
CA SER A 384 -35.55 -20.38 -17.71
C SER A 384 -36.55 -21.47 -18.11
N LYS A 385 -36.90 -22.36 -17.17
CA LYS A 385 -37.90 -23.42 -17.40
C LYS A 385 -39.33 -22.89 -17.41
N LEU A 386 -39.62 -21.81 -16.70
CA LEU A 386 -40.94 -21.14 -16.74
C LEU A 386 -41.17 -20.43 -18.08
N THR A 387 -40.19 -19.70 -18.61
CA THR A 387 -40.33 -18.99 -19.89
C THR A 387 -40.30 -19.95 -21.08
N GLY A 388 -39.39 -20.93 -21.10
CA GLY A 388 -39.31 -21.96 -22.15
C GLY A 388 -40.57 -22.84 -22.26
N GLY A 389 -41.35 -22.96 -21.19
CA GLY A 389 -42.56 -23.81 -21.13
C GLY A 389 -43.71 -23.39 -22.04
N ARG A 390 -43.74 -22.15 -22.57
CA ARG A 390 -44.83 -21.67 -23.44
C ARG A 390 -44.77 -22.18 -24.89
N GLY A 391 -43.70 -22.88 -25.29
CA GLY A 391 -43.53 -23.39 -26.66
C GLY A 391 -44.40 -24.60 -27.04
N THR A 392 -44.88 -25.41 -26.09
CA THR A 392 -45.58 -26.68 -26.38
C THR A 392 -47.07 -26.63 -26.05
N ARG A 393 -47.89 -26.24 -27.03
CA ARG A 393 -49.35 -26.45 -27.01
C ARG A 393 -49.63 -27.96 -27.07
N PRO A 394 -50.37 -28.57 -26.11
CA PRO A 394 -50.65 -30.00 -26.16
C PRO A 394 -51.57 -30.35 -27.36
N PRO A 395 -51.37 -31.50 -28.03
CA PRO A 395 -52.13 -31.84 -29.21
C PRO A 395 -53.54 -32.32 -28.86
N GLY A 396 -54.56 -31.50 -29.14
CA GLY A 396 -55.93 -31.97 -29.35
C GLY A 396 -57.03 -31.31 -28.52
N SER A 397 -57.60 -30.23 -29.07
CA SER A 397 -59.06 -30.05 -29.09
C SER A 397 -59.46 -29.39 -30.41
N VAL A 398 -60.63 -29.77 -30.94
CA VAL A 398 -61.09 -29.38 -32.29
C VAL A 398 -62.17 -28.31 -32.18
N LEU A 399 -61.99 -27.21 -32.91
CA LEU A 399 -62.95 -26.18 -33.37
C LEU A 399 -62.06 -25.05 -33.94
N GLY A 400 -62.17 -24.52 -35.15
CA GLY A 400 -63.00 -24.73 -36.35
C GLY A 400 -62.49 -23.72 -37.39
N PRO A 401 -62.75 -23.85 -38.71
CA PRO A 401 -62.14 -22.97 -39.70
C PRO A 401 -62.88 -21.64 -39.85
N GLU A 402 -62.17 -20.51 -39.96
CA GLU A 402 -62.47 -19.40 -40.89
C GLU A 402 -61.21 -18.54 -41.17
N THR A 403 -61.15 -17.99 -42.38
CA THR A 403 -60.32 -16.87 -42.88
C THR A 403 -58.86 -16.71 -42.39
N PHE A 404 -57.92 -17.04 -43.29
CA PHE A 404 -56.64 -16.32 -43.39
C PHE A 404 -56.89 -14.86 -43.81
N ILE A 405 -56.10 -13.92 -43.28
CA ILE A 405 -55.82 -12.63 -43.91
C ILE A 405 -54.30 -12.45 -43.85
N GLU A 406 -53.65 -12.45 -45.01
CA GLU A 406 -52.24 -12.09 -45.13
C GLU A 406 -52.10 -10.57 -45.17
N ALA A 407 -51.19 -10.03 -44.36
CA ALA A 407 -50.65 -8.67 -44.45
C ALA A 407 -49.13 -8.78 -44.26
N PRO A 408 -48.32 -7.93 -44.92
CA PRO A 408 -46.99 -8.33 -45.37
C PRO A 408 -45.91 -8.33 -44.27
N ASP A 409 -44.96 -9.27 -44.41
CA ASP A 409 -43.59 -9.13 -43.90
C ASP A 409 -42.92 -7.92 -44.56
N GLU A 410 -42.78 -6.81 -43.84
CA GLU A 410 -41.81 -5.76 -44.15
C GLU A 410 -41.59 -4.84 -42.92
N THR A 411 -40.88 -5.35 -41.91
CA THR A 411 -40.24 -4.51 -40.86
C THR A 411 -38.76 -4.31 -41.19
N PRO A 412 -38.20 -3.08 -41.10
CA PRO A 412 -36.79 -2.85 -41.39
C PRO A 412 -35.85 -3.46 -40.33
N ASP A 413 -34.62 -3.79 -40.74
CA ASP A 413 -33.57 -4.31 -39.86
C ASP A 413 -33.35 -3.44 -38.60
N GLY A 414 -33.20 -4.10 -37.44
CA GLY A 414 -32.49 -3.55 -36.28
C GLY A 414 -33.32 -2.78 -35.23
N TRP A 415 -34.60 -3.08 -35.05
CA TRP A 415 -35.42 -2.52 -33.95
C TRP A 415 -35.91 -3.62 -33.00
N ASP A 416 -35.69 -3.43 -31.70
CA ASP A 416 -35.88 -4.41 -30.63
C ASP A 416 -37.36 -4.65 -30.32
N ASN A 417 -37.87 -5.87 -30.56
CA ASN A 417 -39.16 -6.32 -30.02
C ASN A 417 -39.00 -6.57 -28.52
N GLY A 418 -39.99 -6.20 -27.70
CA GLY A 418 -39.77 -5.95 -26.28
C GLY A 418 -39.31 -7.18 -25.49
N SER A 419 -38.20 -7.01 -24.77
CA SER A 419 -37.58 -8.08 -24.00
C SER A 419 -38.41 -8.54 -22.79
N LYS A 420 -38.48 -9.87 -22.58
CA LYS A 420 -38.74 -10.42 -21.24
C LYS A 420 -37.55 -10.10 -20.35
N ARG A 421 -37.80 -9.70 -19.10
CA ARG A 421 -36.77 -9.27 -18.16
C ARG A 421 -36.85 -9.96 -16.81
N VAL A 422 -35.69 -10.06 -16.19
CA VAL A 422 -35.53 -10.47 -14.79
C VAL A 422 -35.00 -9.28 -13.98
N LEU A 423 -35.60 -9.02 -12.83
CA LEU A 423 -35.14 -8.03 -11.86
C LEU A 423 -34.75 -8.74 -10.57
N LEU A 424 -33.45 -8.87 -10.30
CA LEU A 424 -32.93 -9.54 -9.11
C LEU A 424 -32.73 -8.54 -7.98
N ILE A 425 -33.37 -8.75 -6.84
CA ILE A 425 -33.19 -7.97 -5.60
C ILE A 425 -32.45 -8.86 -4.60
N SER A 426 -31.12 -8.74 -4.59
CA SER A 426 -30.19 -9.56 -3.81
C SER A 426 -28.86 -8.82 -3.63
N ASP A 427 -28.06 -9.22 -2.63
CA ASP A 427 -26.66 -8.81 -2.50
C ASP A 427 -25.71 -9.63 -3.41
N GLY A 428 -26.23 -10.68 -4.06
CA GLY A 428 -25.45 -11.60 -4.90
C GLY A 428 -24.71 -12.69 -4.12
N MET A 429 -24.87 -12.78 -2.79
CA MET A 429 -24.17 -13.73 -1.93
C MET A 429 -24.74 -15.14 -2.03
N ALA A 430 -24.42 -15.84 -3.12
CA ALA A 430 -24.70 -17.26 -3.25
C ALA A 430 -24.03 -18.06 -2.11
N THR A 431 -24.84 -18.52 -1.17
CA THR A 431 -24.43 -19.15 0.09
C THR A 431 -24.87 -20.62 0.19
N ALA A 432 -25.69 -21.09 -0.76
CA ALA A 432 -26.00 -22.48 -0.99
C ALA A 432 -25.89 -22.83 -2.49
N GLY A 433 -25.50 -24.07 -2.81
CA GLY A 433 -25.51 -24.63 -4.16
C GLY A 433 -24.39 -24.19 -5.11
N VAL A 434 -23.85 -22.97 -4.98
CA VAL A 434 -22.83 -22.45 -5.90
C VAL A 434 -21.41 -22.79 -5.44
N SER A 435 -20.87 -23.88 -5.98
CA SER A 435 -19.46 -24.27 -5.80
C SER A 435 -18.54 -23.75 -6.91
N GLU A 436 -19.07 -23.52 -8.12
CA GLU A 436 -18.26 -23.28 -9.33
C GLU A 436 -18.87 -22.25 -10.29
N ARG A 437 -18.02 -21.33 -10.78
CA ARG A 437 -18.30 -20.26 -11.75
C ARG A 437 -18.90 -20.75 -13.08
N SER A 438 -18.59 -21.99 -13.47
CA SER A 438 -19.16 -22.71 -14.60
C SER A 438 -20.69 -22.79 -14.55
N GLN A 439 -21.26 -23.13 -13.39
CA GLN A 439 -22.70 -23.37 -13.24
C GLN A 439 -23.52 -22.08 -13.32
N LEU A 440 -22.95 -20.94 -12.91
CA LEU A 440 -23.59 -19.64 -13.08
C LEU A 440 -23.63 -19.23 -14.56
N LEU A 441 -22.52 -19.37 -15.28
CA LEU A 441 -22.44 -19.06 -16.71
C LEU A 441 -23.35 -19.96 -17.54
N GLU A 442 -23.37 -21.27 -17.25
CA GLU A 442 -24.33 -22.24 -17.82
C GLU A 442 -25.78 -21.80 -17.57
N THR A 443 -26.10 -21.37 -16.35
CA THR A 443 -27.47 -20.93 -16.00
C THR A 443 -27.85 -19.59 -16.64
N VAL A 444 -26.89 -18.71 -16.98
CA VAL A 444 -27.20 -17.48 -17.75
C VAL A 444 -27.36 -17.79 -19.24
N ALA A 445 -26.67 -18.79 -19.77
CA ALA A 445 -26.99 -19.35 -21.09
C ALA A 445 -28.40 -19.98 -21.11
N ASP A 446 -28.78 -20.75 -20.07
CA ASP A 446 -30.16 -21.26 -19.91
C ASP A 446 -31.21 -20.12 -19.96
N LEU A 447 -30.90 -18.92 -19.46
CA LEU A 447 -31.81 -17.76 -19.52
C LEU A 447 -31.89 -17.15 -20.93
N ALA A 448 -30.76 -17.04 -21.65
CA ALA A 448 -30.73 -16.54 -23.02
C ALA A 448 -31.50 -17.48 -23.97
N ASP A 449 -31.26 -18.79 -23.87
CA ASP A 449 -32.00 -19.83 -24.63
C ASP A 449 -33.50 -19.84 -24.32
N ALA A 450 -33.89 -19.35 -23.13
CA ALA A 450 -35.28 -19.20 -22.70
C ALA A 450 -35.90 -17.83 -23.05
N ASP A 451 -35.27 -17.09 -23.97
CA ASP A 451 -35.74 -15.82 -24.55
C ASP A 451 -35.99 -14.76 -23.46
N ILE A 452 -34.97 -14.55 -22.62
CA ILE A 452 -34.88 -13.46 -21.62
C ILE A 452 -33.78 -12.52 -22.08
N GLY A 453 -34.17 -11.33 -22.51
CA GLY A 453 -33.25 -10.38 -23.14
C GLY A 453 -32.31 -9.69 -22.17
N ARG A 454 -32.74 -9.46 -20.92
CA ARG A 454 -32.02 -8.63 -19.94
C ARG A 454 -32.27 -9.05 -18.49
N VAL A 455 -31.22 -9.01 -17.67
CA VAL A 455 -31.25 -9.09 -16.21
C VAL A 455 -30.79 -7.75 -15.66
N ASP A 456 -31.61 -7.11 -14.85
CA ASP A 456 -31.23 -5.98 -13.99
C ASP A 456 -31.10 -6.47 -12.53
N VAL A 457 -30.23 -5.85 -11.74
CA VAL A 457 -30.03 -6.14 -10.32
C VAL A 457 -30.29 -4.88 -9.51
N ILE A 458 -31.05 -4.96 -8.42
CA ILE A 458 -31.06 -3.94 -7.36
C ILE A 458 -30.30 -4.53 -6.18
N ALA A 459 -29.09 -4.03 -5.97
CA ALA A 459 -28.21 -4.50 -4.91
C ALA A 459 -28.32 -3.60 -3.68
N ASP A 460 -28.51 -4.20 -2.50
CA ASP A 460 -28.43 -3.45 -1.24
C ASP A 460 -26.99 -3.05 -0.91
N HIS A 461 -26.80 -1.94 -0.21
CA HIS A 461 -25.48 -1.52 0.25
C HIS A 461 -24.95 -2.53 1.27
N GLY A 462 -23.76 -3.06 0.97
CA GLY A 462 -23.08 -3.98 1.85
C GLY A 462 -22.11 -4.86 1.07
N ARG A 463 -22.08 -6.13 1.46
CA ARG A 463 -21.12 -7.12 0.97
C ARG A 463 -21.56 -7.76 -0.36
N ARG A 464 -21.54 -6.96 -1.43
CA ARG A 464 -21.92 -7.37 -2.80
C ARG A 464 -20.86 -8.29 -3.44
N ASP A 465 -21.26 -9.41 -4.06
CA ASP A 465 -20.37 -10.12 -5.00
C ASP A 465 -20.38 -9.39 -6.35
N ALA A 466 -19.46 -8.42 -6.48
CA ALA A 466 -19.34 -7.60 -7.68
C ALA A 466 -19.05 -8.43 -8.95
N TRP A 467 -18.43 -9.61 -8.85
CA TRP A 467 -18.18 -10.46 -10.01
C TRP A 467 -19.45 -11.20 -10.45
N THR A 468 -20.17 -11.81 -9.52
CA THR A 468 -21.45 -12.50 -9.82
C THR A 468 -22.47 -11.51 -10.40
N LEU A 469 -22.63 -10.34 -9.78
CA LEU A 469 -23.59 -9.34 -10.25
C LEU A 469 -23.22 -8.77 -11.63
N ARG A 470 -21.93 -8.45 -11.89
CA ARG A 470 -21.47 -8.03 -13.23
C ARG A 470 -21.65 -9.12 -14.28
N THR A 471 -21.50 -10.39 -13.91
CA THR A 471 -21.66 -11.52 -14.84
C THR A 471 -23.13 -11.68 -15.25
N LEU A 472 -24.05 -11.55 -14.30
CA LEU A 472 -25.50 -11.66 -14.54
C LEU A 472 -26.03 -10.61 -15.52
N VAL A 473 -25.60 -9.34 -15.39
CA VAL A 473 -26.13 -8.23 -16.20
C VAL A 473 -25.48 -8.08 -17.59
N ARG A 474 -24.38 -8.79 -17.87
CA ARG A 474 -23.57 -8.62 -19.11
C ARG A 474 -23.62 -9.79 -20.10
N GLN A 475 -24.13 -10.95 -19.71
CA GLN A 475 -24.07 -12.18 -20.54
C GLN A 475 -25.36 -12.47 -21.32
N LEU A 476 -26.36 -11.58 -21.25
CA LEU A 476 -27.62 -11.68 -22.00
C LEU A 476 -27.63 -10.75 -23.24
N PRO A 477 -28.55 -10.94 -24.20
CA PRO A 477 -28.56 -10.18 -25.47
C PRO A 477 -28.61 -8.65 -25.31
N ALA A 478 -29.23 -8.15 -24.24
CA ALA A 478 -29.23 -6.74 -23.87
C ALA A 478 -28.69 -6.54 -22.45
N SER A 479 -27.68 -5.68 -22.34
CA SER A 479 -27.06 -5.28 -21.07
C SER A 479 -28.06 -4.74 -20.05
N GLY A 480 -27.86 -5.11 -18.79
CA GLY A 480 -28.59 -4.57 -17.64
C GLY A 480 -27.71 -3.79 -16.68
N LEU A 481 -28.32 -3.32 -15.59
CA LEU A 481 -27.66 -2.51 -14.57
C LEU A 481 -27.55 -3.22 -13.24
N VAL A 482 -26.47 -2.95 -12.51
CA VAL A 482 -26.45 -3.11 -11.04
C VAL A 482 -26.88 -1.76 -10.45
N LEU A 483 -28.19 -1.61 -10.28
CA LEU A 483 -28.84 -0.48 -9.63
C LEU A 483 -28.67 -0.57 -8.11
N ASP A 484 -28.85 0.57 -7.46
CA ASP A 484 -28.67 0.69 -6.03
C ASP A 484 -30.01 0.75 -5.28
N ALA A 485 -30.13 -0.04 -4.21
CA ALA A 485 -31.33 -0.06 -3.37
C ALA A 485 -31.57 1.24 -2.60
N SER A 486 -30.55 2.10 -2.43
CA SER A 486 -30.71 3.41 -1.78
C SER A 486 -31.54 4.40 -2.60
N ASP A 487 -31.46 4.32 -3.93
CA ASP A 487 -32.10 5.25 -4.87
C ASP A 487 -33.62 5.30 -4.68
N SER A 488 -34.24 6.43 -5.04
CA SER A 488 -35.71 6.48 -5.02
C SER A 488 -36.28 5.53 -6.07
N PRO A 489 -37.43 4.87 -5.81
CA PRO A 489 -38.07 3.98 -6.78
C PRO A 489 -38.28 4.61 -8.16
N ARG A 490 -38.50 5.94 -8.23
CA ARG A 490 -38.63 6.69 -9.50
C ARG A 490 -37.31 6.82 -10.28
N GLN A 491 -36.17 6.93 -9.60
CA GLN A 491 -34.84 6.90 -10.24
C GLN A 491 -34.56 5.49 -10.79
N ILE A 492 -34.80 4.46 -9.97
CA ILE A 492 -34.66 3.04 -10.37
C ILE A 492 -35.49 2.76 -11.62
N VAL A 493 -36.78 3.12 -11.65
CA VAL A 493 -37.66 2.96 -12.82
C VAL A 493 -37.15 3.73 -14.04
N ARG A 494 -36.71 4.99 -13.90
CA ARG A 494 -36.13 5.77 -15.01
C ARG A 494 -34.90 5.08 -15.62
N ARG A 495 -34.08 4.40 -14.81
CA ARG A 495 -32.89 3.68 -15.29
C ARG A 495 -33.23 2.33 -15.93
N LEU A 496 -34.20 1.59 -15.37
CA LEU A 496 -34.70 0.33 -15.94
C LEU A 496 -35.31 0.52 -17.35
N LEU A 497 -36.04 1.61 -17.57
CA LEU A 497 -36.76 1.90 -18.82
C LEU A 497 -35.90 2.48 -19.96
N ARG A 498 -34.56 2.43 -19.82
CA ARG A 498 -33.60 2.96 -20.81
C ARG A 498 -32.60 1.89 -21.23
N THR A 499 -32.03 2.05 -22.43
CA THR A 499 -30.92 1.21 -22.89
C THR A 499 -29.71 1.35 -21.97
N VAL A 500 -28.83 0.38 -22.05
CA VAL A 500 -27.60 0.29 -21.26
C VAL A 500 -26.49 -0.05 -22.23
N HIS A 501 -25.38 0.66 -22.14
CA HIS A 501 -24.25 0.46 -23.04
C HIS A 501 -23.11 -0.17 -22.25
N ASP A 502 -22.75 -1.39 -22.67
CA ASP A 502 -21.54 -2.08 -22.25
C ASP A 502 -20.36 -1.83 -23.19
N ASP A 503 -19.18 -2.23 -22.72
CA ASP A 503 -17.92 -2.25 -23.44
C ASP A 503 -17.55 -0.88 -24.07
N VAL A 504 -17.96 0.18 -23.37
CA VAL A 504 -17.71 1.59 -23.71
C VAL A 504 -16.22 1.87 -23.52
N LYS A 505 -15.45 1.83 -24.61
CA LYS A 505 -13.99 1.99 -24.56
C LYS A 505 -13.62 3.45 -24.36
N ILE A 506 -12.74 3.71 -23.40
CA ILE A 506 -12.15 5.02 -23.15
C ILE A 506 -10.71 5.02 -23.67
N SER A 507 -10.24 6.15 -24.18
CA SER A 507 -8.84 6.38 -24.52
C SER A 507 -8.45 7.84 -24.25
N VAL A 508 -7.22 8.05 -23.77
CA VAL A 508 -6.66 9.37 -23.47
C VAL A 508 -5.40 9.58 -24.33
N PRO A 509 -5.51 10.20 -25.52
CA PRO A 509 -4.38 10.36 -26.44
C PRO A 509 -3.25 11.19 -25.82
N GLY A 510 -2.06 10.60 -25.68
CA GLY A 510 -0.89 11.23 -25.04
C GLY A 510 -0.69 10.90 -23.55
N ALA A 511 -1.54 10.04 -22.99
CA ALA A 511 -1.30 9.44 -21.67
C ALA A 511 -0.31 8.27 -21.74
N ARG A 512 0.60 8.17 -20.76
CA ARG A 512 1.40 6.96 -20.49
C ARG A 512 0.57 5.86 -19.83
N TRP A 513 -0.42 6.26 -19.03
CA TRP A 513 -1.35 5.39 -18.32
C TRP A 513 -2.65 6.14 -18.08
N TYR A 514 -3.78 5.45 -18.17
CA TYR A 514 -5.09 5.96 -17.79
C TYR A 514 -6.02 4.83 -17.31
N TYR A 515 -7.07 5.18 -16.58
CA TYR A 515 -8.09 4.24 -16.10
C TYR A 515 -9.43 4.99 -15.87
N PRO A 516 -10.60 4.38 -16.15
CA PRO A 516 -10.78 3.05 -16.75
C PRO A 516 -10.47 3.02 -18.26
N GLU A 517 -10.09 1.83 -18.76
CA GLU A 517 -9.92 1.56 -20.21
C GLU A 517 -11.27 1.24 -20.90
N VAL A 518 -12.18 0.61 -20.15
CA VAL A 518 -13.51 0.20 -20.61
C VAL A 518 -14.50 0.40 -19.47
N VAL A 519 -15.71 0.83 -19.79
CA VAL A 519 -16.81 1.00 -18.82
C VAL A 519 -17.99 0.10 -19.24
N HIS A 520 -18.70 -0.40 -18.23
CA HIS A 520 -19.80 -1.34 -18.35
C HIS A 520 -21.03 -0.78 -17.63
N GLY A 521 -22.24 -1.12 -18.09
CA GLY A 521 -23.49 -0.73 -17.44
C GLY A 521 -23.82 0.78 -17.48
N VAL A 522 -23.55 1.49 -18.58
CA VAL A 522 -23.61 2.98 -18.62
C VAL A 522 -24.82 3.52 -19.40
N GLN A 523 -25.36 4.65 -18.93
CA GLN A 523 -26.50 5.39 -19.53
C GLN A 523 -26.14 6.87 -19.80
N SER A 524 -26.95 7.61 -20.56
CA SER A 524 -26.59 8.96 -21.04
C SER A 524 -26.60 10.07 -19.99
N ASP A 525 -27.06 9.77 -18.78
CA ASP A 525 -27.03 10.71 -17.65
C ASP A 525 -25.85 10.40 -16.71
N ASP A 526 -25.18 9.27 -16.89
CA ASP A 526 -24.05 8.86 -16.05
C ASP A 526 -22.82 9.71 -16.32
N GLU A 527 -21.98 9.82 -15.30
CA GLU A 527 -20.68 10.46 -15.37
C GLU A 527 -19.62 9.46 -14.88
N VAL A 528 -18.46 9.48 -15.52
CA VAL A 528 -17.34 8.55 -15.31
C VAL A 528 -16.11 9.36 -14.97
N LEU A 529 -15.43 8.94 -13.90
CA LEU A 529 -14.13 9.49 -13.51
C LEU A 529 -13.02 8.79 -14.30
N VAL A 530 -12.24 9.60 -15.01
CA VAL A 530 -11.09 9.15 -15.79
C VAL A 530 -9.83 9.75 -15.20
N PHE A 531 -8.92 8.88 -14.80
CA PHE A 531 -7.62 9.16 -14.22
C PHE A 531 -6.54 8.99 -15.29
N ALA A 532 -5.55 9.89 -15.36
CA ALA A 532 -4.49 9.83 -16.37
C ALA A 532 -3.13 10.38 -15.89
N ASP A 533 -2.05 9.83 -16.45
CA ASP A 533 -0.67 10.31 -16.37
C ASP A 533 -0.23 10.73 -17.78
N VAL A 534 -0.15 12.03 -18.04
CA VAL A 534 0.08 12.61 -19.39
C VAL A 534 1.48 13.19 -19.55
N GLU A 535 2.04 13.10 -20.75
CA GLU A 535 3.38 13.65 -21.03
C GLU A 535 3.39 15.16 -21.27
N THR A 536 2.35 15.69 -21.90
CA THR A 536 2.22 17.10 -22.27
C THR A 536 0.80 17.57 -22.00
N VAL A 537 0.66 18.78 -21.47
CA VAL A 537 -0.62 19.28 -20.94
C VAL A 537 -1.10 20.48 -21.75
N GLU A 538 -2.17 20.28 -22.50
CA GLU A 538 -3.00 21.35 -23.05
C GLU A 538 -3.94 21.90 -21.96
N ALA A 539 -4.60 23.04 -22.19
CA ALA A 539 -5.52 23.65 -21.21
C ALA A 539 -6.79 22.81 -20.89
N GLY A 540 -6.97 21.67 -21.57
CA GLY A 540 -7.99 20.68 -21.25
C GLY A 540 -7.53 19.27 -21.63
N LEU A 541 -7.99 18.25 -20.90
CA LEU A 541 -7.72 16.85 -21.24
C LEU A 541 -8.59 16.42 -22.42
N ARG A 542 -7.97 15.87 -23.47
CA ARG A 542 -8.68 15.21 -24.58
C ARG A 542 -8.97 13.76 -24.20
N VAL A 543 -10.23 13.44 -23.97
CA VAL A 543 -10.70 12.07 -23.68
C VAL A 543 -11.62 11.61 -24.81
N THR A 544 -11.42 10.38 -25.28
CA THR A 544 -12.09 9.83 -26.45
C THR A 544 -12.79 8.53 -26.10
N VAL A 545 -14.04 8.39 -26.48
CA VAL A 545 -14.82 7.15 -26.31
C VAL A 545 -15.19 6.54 -27.64
N GLU A 546 -15.20 5.21 -27.66
CA GLU A 546 -15.71 4.39 -28.74
C GLU A 546 -16.80 3.46 -28.19
N SER A 547 -18.05 3.73 -28.58
CA SER A 547 -19.23 2.90 -28.33
C SER A 547 -19.98 2.75 -29.67
N HIS A 548 -21.08 3.46 -29.90
CA HIS A 548 -21.78 3.52 -31.20
C HIS A 548 -21.18 4.57 -32.16
N GLY A 549 -19.85 4.67 -32.17
CA GLY A 549 -19.09 5.72 -32.87
C GLY A 549 -18.00 6.34 -31.99
N LYS A 550 -17.16 7.17 -32.59
CA LYS A 550 -16.01 7.81 -31.93
C LYS A 550 -16.33 9.25 -31.55
N GLN A 551 -16.40 9.54 -30.25
CA GLN A 551 -16.60 10.88 -29.71
C GLN A 551 -15.38 11.32 -28.90
N THR A 552 -15.09 12.62 -28.87
CA THR A 552 -13.97 13.19 -28.10
C THR A 552 -14.43 14.43 -27.35
N TRP A 553 -14.24 14.45 -26.03
CA TRP A 553 -14.42 15.63 -25.19
C TRP A 553 -13.09 16.32 -24.91
N VAL A 554 -13.17 17.63 -24.65
CA VAL A 554 -12.08 18.43 -24.12
C VAL A 554 -12.52 18.94 -22.76
N VAL A 555 -12.02 18.34 -21.68
CA VAL A 555 -12.40 18.72 -20.31
C VAL A 555 -11.42 19.79 -19.79
N PRO A 556 -11.86 21.02 -19.46
CA PRO A 556 -10.98 22.05 -18.91
C PRO A 556 -10.31 21.60 -17.60
N LEU A 557 -9.02 21.90 -17.44
CA LEU A 557 -8.25 21.49 -16.26
C LEU A 557 -7.89 22.68 -15.36
N VAL A 558 -8.05 22.49 -14.05
CA VAL A 558 -7.61 23.40 -13.00
C VAL A 558 -6.33 22.83 -12.36
N GLU A 559 -5.32 23.67 -12.11
CA GLU A 559 -4.15 23.25 -11.32
C GLU A 559 -4.52 23.18 -9.83
N VAL A 560 -4.10 22.11 -9.17
CA VAL A 560 -4.23 21.91 -7.72
C VAL A 560 -2.94 21.30 -7.17
N GLU A 561 -2.83 21.23 -5.85
CA GLU A 561 -1.70 20.61 -5.17
C GLU A 561 -1.63 19.10 -5.46
N GLU A 562 -0.40 18.56 -5.51
CA GLU A 562 -0.15 17.17 -5.87
C GLU A 562 -0.87 16.14 -4.97
N PRO A 563 -0.87 16.26 -3.62
CA PRO A 563 -1.15 15.12 -2.75
C PRO A 563 -2.53 14.47 -2.90
N LEU A 564 -3.57 15.25 -3.25
CA LEU A 564 -4.92 14.70 -3.43
C LEU A 564 -5.07 14.01 -4.80
N VAL A 565 -4.64 14.65 -5.89
CA VAL A 565 -4.67 14.06 -7.25
C VAL A 565 -3.73 12.85 -7.31
N GLY A 566 -2.57 12.94 -6.67
CA GLY A 566 -1.61 11.84 -6.52
C GLY A 566 -2.22 10.62 -5.83
N ARG A 567 -2.87 10.82 -4.67
CA ARG A 567 -3.53 9.73 -3.94
C ARG A 567 -4.68 9.11 -4.73
N ALA A 568 -5.47 9.91 -5.44
CA ALA A 568 -6.55 9.41 -6.29
C ALA A 568 -6.05 8.63 -7.50
N LEU A 569 -4.95 9.05 -8.14
CA LEU A 569 -4.30 8.33 -9.22
C LEU A 569 -3.77 6.96 -8.75
N GLU A 570 -3.13 6.92 -7.59
CA GLU A 570 -2.61 5.67 -7.00
C GLU A 570 -3.73 4.72 -6.53
N GLN A 571 -4.85 5.26 -6.03
CA GLN A 571 -6.06 4.48 -5.76
C GLN A 571 -6.59 3.84 -7.05
N ALA A 572 -6.68 4.59 -8.15
CA ALA A 572 -7.10 4.07 -9.45
C ALA A 572 -6.10 3.04 -10.02
N ARG A 573 -4.79 3.18 -9.77
CA ARG A 573 -3.77 2.17 -10.10
C ARG A 573 -3.96 0.86 -9.33
N VAL A 574 -4.33 0.92 -8.04
CA VAL A 574 -4.67 -0.27 -7.25
C VAL A 574 -5.97 -0.91 -7.79
N GLU A 575 -6.98 -0.12 -8.12
CA GLU A 575 -8.26 -0.62 -8.67
C GLU A 575 -8.12 -1.28 -10.05
N PHE A 576 -7.24 -0.75 -10.91
CA PHE A 576 -6.83 -1.39 -12.17
C PHE A 576 -6.16 -2.76 -11.96
N LEU A 577 -5.34 -2.91 -10.93
CA LEU A 577 -4.72 -4.20 -10.60
C LEU A 577 -5.75 -5.19 -10.03
N VAL A 578 -6.71 -4.73 -9.22
CA VAL A 578 -7.82 -5.55 -8.68
C VAL A 578 -8.73 -6.06 -9.79
N SER A 579 -9.24 -5.18 -10.66
CA SER A 579 -10.03 -5.58 -11.83
C SER A 579 -9.26 -6.52 -12.76
N THR A 580 -7.96 -6.29 -12.98
CA THR A 580 -7.09 -7.24 -13.71
C THR A 580 -6.98 -8.61 -13.02
N LEU A 581 -7.02 -8.70 -11.69
CA LEU A 581 -7.02 -9.96 -10.95
C LEU A 581 -8.39 -10.68 -10.97
N GLU A 582 -9.48 -9.95 -11.12
CA GLU A 582 -10.84 -10.52 -11.07
C GLU A 582 -11.35 -10.91 -12.46
N ASP A 583 -11.12 -10.08 -13.48
CA ASP A 583 -11.57 -10.30 -14.84
C ASP A 583 -10.60 -11.19 -15.65
N LYS A 584 -9.28 -10.94 -15.55
CA LYS A 584 -8.26 -11.52 -16.47
C LYS A 584 -7.48 -12.70 -15.87
N ALA A 585 -7.74 -13.11 -14.62
CA ALA A 585 -7.02 -14.20 -13.95
C ALA A 585 -7.60 -15.61 -14.17
N GLU A 586 -8.77 -15.74 -14.81
CA GLU A 586 -9.29 -17.05 -15.21
C GLU A 586 -8.31 -17.76 -16.16
N GLY A 587 -8.19 -19.09 -16.05
CA GLY A 587 -7.17 -19.88 -16.75
C GLY A 587 -5.72 -19.66 -16.30
N GLN A 588 -5.36 -18.54 -15.66
CA GLN A 588 -3.96 -18.28 -15.27
C GLN A 588 -3.46 -19.21 -14.15
N PRO A 589 -2.16 -19.60 -14.15
CA PRO A 589 -1.57 -20.37 -13.06
C PRO A 589 -1.62 -19.63 -11.71
N LEU A 590 -1.78 -20.39 -10.62
CA LEU A 590 -1.87 -19.87 -9.25
C LEU A 590 -0.70 -18.93 -8.87
N VAL A 591 0.50 -19.18 -9.41
CA VAL A 591 1.69 -18.34 -9.19
C VAL A 591 1.49 -16.92 -9.73
N ALA A 592 0.95 -16.78 -10.95
CA ALA A 592 0.69 -15.47 -11.56
C ALA A 592 -0.38 -14.69 -10.79
N ARG A 593 -1.46 -15.37 -10.36
CA ARG A 593 -2.49 -14.77 -9.51
C ARG A 593 -1.91 -14.30 -8.17
N LYS A 594 -1.03 -15.10 -7.54
CA LYS A 594 -0.34 -14.75 -6.29
C LYS A 594 0.69 -13.62 -6.46
N GLN A 595 1.32 -13.47 -7.62
CA GLN A 595 2.18 -12.33 -7.95
C GLN A 595 1.37 -11.04 -8.10
N LEU A 596 0.27 -11.07 -8.87
CA LEU A 596 -0.60 -9.89 -9.05
C LEU A 596 -1.26 -9.47 -7.73
N TRP A 597 -1.74 -10.43 -6.94
CA TRP A 597 -2.26 -10.18 -5.59
C TRP A 597 -1.20 -9.58 -4.64
N ARG A 598 0.03 -10.09 -4.64
CA ARG A 598 1.15 -9.47 -3.88
C ARG A 598 1.36 -8.02 -4.29
N ARG A 599 1.35 -7.73 -5.60
CA ARG A 599 1.47 -6.36 -6.12
C ARG A 599 0.32 -5.46 -5.66
N ILE A 600 -0.93 -5.94 -5.67
CA ILE A 600 -2.09 -5.21 -5.11
C ILE A 600 -1.84 -4.87 -3.64
N VAL A 601 -1.47 -5.85 -2.81
CA VAL A 601 -1.21 -5.63 -1.38
C VAL A 601 -0.03 -4.69 -1.13
N GLN A 602 1.05 -4.80 -1.90
CA GLN A 602 2.23 -3.91 -1.80
C GLN A 602 1.90 -2.47 -2.21
N SER A 603 1.26 -2.26 -3.37
CA SER A 603 0.83 -0.93 -3.80
C SER A 603 -0.22 -0.34 -2.86
N ALA A 604 -1.13 -1.15 -2.31
CA ALA A 604 -2.10 -0.69 -1.33
C ALA A 604 -1.47 -0.30 0.02
N LYS A 605 -0.44 -1.02 0.49
CA LYS A 605 0.40 -0.63 1.64
C LYS A 605 1.08 0.71 1.39
N LEU A 606 1.90 0.79 0.33
CA LEU A 606 2.70 1.97 -0.01
C LEU A 606 1.83 3.22 -0.24
N ASN A 607 0.67 3.08 -0.89
CA ASN A 607 -0.20 4.21 -1.20
C ASN A 607 -1.31 4.44 -0.15
N ARG A 608 -1.33 3.68 0.95
CA ARG A 608 -2.38 3.70 2.00
C ARG A 608 -3.81 3.50 1.46
N VAL A 609 -3.99 2.62 0.48
CA VAL A 609 -5.30 2.37 -0.16
C VAL A 609 -6.04 1.24 0.56
N LEU A 610 -7.28 1.51 0.98
CA LEU A 610 -8.20 0.49 1.50
C LEU A 610 -9.06 -0.13 0.39
N GLY A 611 -9.10 -1.46 0.40
CA GLY A 611 -9.94 -2.31 -0.45
C GLY A 611 -10.04 -3.73 0.10
N ASP A 612 -10.46 -4.67 -0.74
CA ASP A 612 -10.84 -6.03 -0.34
C ASP A 612 -9.70 -6.85 0.29
N TYR A 613 -8.47 -6.62 -0.16
CA TYR A 613 -7.28 -7.34 0.28
C TYR A 613 -6.58 -6.69 1.49
N THR A 614 -6.96 -5.47 1.88
CA THR A 614 -6.31 -4.68 2.95
C THR A 614 -7.28 -4.17 4.03
N ARG A 615 -6.76 -3.89 5.23
CA ARG A 615 -7.53 -3.31 6.34
C ARG A 615 -6.65 -2.30 7.10
N LEU A 616 -7.26 -1.40 7.86
CA LEU A 616 -6.51 -0.70 8.90
C LEU A 616 -6.23 -1.63 10.09
N SER A 617 -5.09 -1.42 10.74
CA SER A 617 -4.74 -1.98 12.04
C SER A 617 -3.94 -0.95 12.82
N MET A 618 -4.33 -0.68 14.06
CA MET A 618 -3.37 -0.17 15.03
C MET A 618 -2.27 -1.24 15.19
N LEU A 619 -1.01 -0.83 15.24
CA LEU A 619 0.16 -1.70 15.43
C LEU A 619 0.91 -1.17 16.66
N ALA A 620 1.06 -1.99 17.69
CA ALA A 620 1.48 -1.52 19.01
C ALA A 620 3.01 -1.44 19.16
N ASP A 621 3.71 -2.45 18.65
CA ASP A 621 5.14 -2.69 18.86
C ASP A 621 5.85 -3.08 17.55
N ARG A 622 7.18 -3.18 17.59
CA ARG A 622 8.00 -3.54 16.41
C ARG A 622 7.59 -4.90 15.83
N ASP A 623 7.29 -5.87 16.68
CA ASP A 623 6.88 -7.20 16.25
C ASP A 623 5.55 -7.17 15.49
N ASP A 624 4.64 -6.25 15.80
CA ASP A 624 3.39 -6.00 15.06
C ASP A 624 3.65 -5.47 13.65
N TYR A 625 4.61 -4.55 13.49
CA TYR A 625 5.05 -4.06 12.17
C TYR A 625 5.75 -5.17 11.36
N GLU A 626 6.63 -5.96 12.00
CA GLU A 626 7.29 -7.10 11.37
C GLU A 626 6.28 -8.21 10.98
N ARG A 627 5.30 -8.54 11.84
CA ARG A 627 4.16 -9.43 11.52
C ARG A 627 3.29 -8.90 10.39
N ALA A 628 3.08 -7.59 10.32
CA ALA A 628 2.33 -6.95 9.24
C ALA A 628 3.11 -6.93 7.91
N GLY A 629 4.43 -7.12 7.93
CA GLY A 629 5.31 -6.90 6.78
C GLY A 629 5.26 -5.44 6.32
N ILE A 630 5.48 -4.52 7.26
CA ILE A 630 5.57 -3.07 7.06
C ILE A 630 6.83 -2.60 7.79
N ASP A 631 7.66 -1.80 7.13
CA ASP A 631 8.86 -1.22 7.74
C ASP A 631 8.53 0.09 8.48
N PRO A 632 8.80 0.19 9.79
CA PRO A 632 8.80 1.43 10.57
C PRO A 632 9.51 2.64 9.95
N ALA A 633 10.57 2.43 9.16
CA ALA A 633 11.36 3.51 8.56
C ALA A 633 10.80 3.96 7.20
N SER A 634 10.22 3.04 6.41
CA SER A 634 9.63 3.33 5.10
C SER A 634 8.13 3.65 5.16
N LEU A 635 7.66 4.25 6.27
CA LEU A 635 6.23 4.49 6.48
C LEU A 635 5.69 5.57 5.51
N PRO A 636 4.60 5.28 4.77
CA PRO A 636 4.12 6.18 3.73
C PRO A 636 3.51 7.47 4.29
N ASP A 637 3.64 8.53 3.49
CA ASP A 637 3.14 9.87 3.82
C ASP A 637 1.65 9.88 4.13
N LEU A 638 1.31 10.62 5.18
CA LEU A 638 -0.08 10.92 5.53
C LEU A 638 -0.52 12.21 4.83
N LEU A 639 -1.81 12.24 4.47
CA LEU A 639 -2.47 13.47 4.02
C LEU A 639 -3.03 14.22 5.22
N PHE A 640 -2.89 15.54 5.19
CA PHE A 640 -3.39 16.48 6.20
C PHE A 640 -4.15 17.62 5.51
N ALA A 641 -5.18 18.13 6.16
CA ALA A 641 -5.90 19.31 5.69
C ALA A 641 -5.19 20.57 6.23
N GLY A 642 -4.26 21.11 5.44
CA GLY A 642 -3.48 22.29 5.77
C GLY A 642 -4.28 23.60 5.63
N PRO A 643 -3.68 24.75 6.00
CA PRO A 643 -4.33 26.05 5.84
C PRO A 643 -4.65 26.39 4.37
N GLU A 644 -3.85 25.88 3.43
CA GLU A 644 -3.85 26.23 2.00
C GLU A 644 -4.42 25.13 1.07
N GLY A 645 -4.65 23.91 1.58
CA GLY A 645 -5.07 22.74 0.80
C GLY A 645 -4.57 21.43 1.40
N VAL A 646 -4.62 20.34 0.64
CA VAL A 646 -4.15 19.02 1.10
C VAL A 646 -2.61 18.96 1.06
N GLN A 647 -1.99 18.68 2.21
CA GLN A 647 -0.55 18.52 2.36
C GLN A 647 -0.20 17.04 2.59
N ALA A 648 0.85 16.55 1.95
CA ALA A 648 1.52 15.31 2.36
C ALA A 648 2.55 15.64 3.46
N ARG A 649 2.68 14.79 4.48
CA ARG A 649 3.82 14.83 5.42
C ARG A 649 4.33 13.43 5.70
N SER A 650 5.65 13.27 5.62
CA SER A 650 6.36 12.05 5.99
C SER A 650 6.41 11.87 7.50
N ARG A 651 6.51 10.61 7.93
CA ARG A 651 6.49 10.24 9.36
C ARG A 651 7.88 9.85 9.83
N GLY A 652 8.43 10.60 10.79
CA GLY A 652 9.71 10.29 11.41
C GLY A 652 9.54 9.29 12.55
N LEU A 653 9.57 7.98 12.24
CA LEU A 653 9.33 6.82 13.12
C LEU A 653 7.84 6.53 13.45
N PRO A 654 7.49 5.29 13.85
CA PRO A 654 6.17 4.95 14.36
C PRO A 654 5.81 5.74 15.62
N ASN A 655 4.52 6.04 15.76
CA ASN A 655 3.91 6.75 16.90
C ASN A 655 4.46 8.18 17.14
N ALA A 656 5.21 8.73 16.20
CA ALA A 656 5.68 10.11 16.19
C ALA A 656 4.75 11.00 15.34
N LEU A 657 3.72 11.55 15.97
CA LEU A 657 3.29 12.91 15.62
C LEU A 657 4.02 13.86 16.57
N ALA A 658 4.79 14.80 16.01
CA ALA A 658 5.32 15.92 16.77
C ALA A 658 4.16 16.79 17.31
N GLU A 659 4.38 17.46 18.45
CA GLU A 659 3.36 18.30 19.11
C GLU A 659 3.10 19.63 18.36
N ASP A 660 2.38 19.58 17.23
CA ASP A 660 2.01 20.77 16.43
C ASP A 660 0.51 21.18 16.51
N ASP A 661 -0.33 20.46 17.27
CA ASP A 661 -1.75 20.81 17.52
C ASP A 661 -1.98 21.40 18.94
N VAL A 662 -1.09 22.29 19.41
CA VAL A 662 -1.33 23.13 20.61
C VAL A 662 -1.10 24.63 20.30
N PRO A 663 -2.10 25.32 19.71
CA PRO A 663 -1.98 26.72 19.37
C PRO A 663 -2.20 27.63 20.60
N LEU A 664 -1.14 27.92 21.38
CA LEU A 664 -0.97 29.18 22.13
C LEU A 664 0.41 29.26 22.85
N ALA A 665 0.89 30.50 23.05
CA ALA A 665 1.97 30.88 23.97
C ALA A 665 3.43 30.39 23.71
N ARG A 666 4.07 30.88 22.63
CA ARG A 666 5.53 31.09 22.59
C ARG A 666 5.93 32.43 21.94
N THR A 667 5.72 33.51 22.69
CA THR A 667 6.03 34.88 22.24
C THR A 667 7.53 35.18 22.36
N ARG A 668 8.17 35.59 21.24
CA ARG A 668 9.55 36.14 21.13
C ARG A 668 10.73 35.22 21.53
N LEU A 669 11.41 34.71 20.50
CA LEU A 669 12.88 34.79 20.36
C LEU A 669 13.19 35.22 18.90
N PRO A 670 14.38 35.77 18.59
CA PRO A 670 14.61 36.49 17.33
C PRO A 670 14.87 35.59 16.13
N GLU A 671 14.53 36.10 14.95
CA GLU A 671 14.92 35.54 13.65
C GLU A 671 16.43 35.66 13.41
N PHE A 672 16.99 34.69 12.67
CA PHE A 672 18.27 34.83 11.97
C PHE A 672 18.02 34.62 10.47
N PRO A 673 18.37 35.59 9.59
CA PRO A 673 18.00 35.54 8.19
C PRO A 673 18.99 34.78 7.29
N SER A 674 18.45 34.39 6.13
CA SER A 674 19.11 34.24 4.81
C SER A 674 20.19 33.15 4.60
N GLU A 675 19.80 32.19 3.75
CA GLU A 675 20.48 31.84 2.48
C GLU A 675 21.86 31.14 2.50
N THR A 676 21.82 29.82 2.28
CA THR A 676 22.48 29.20 1.10
C THR A 676 21.65 28.02 0.59
N LEU A 677 21.72 27.75 -0.72
CA LEU A 677 21.01 26.73 -1.53
C LEU A 677 20.42 25.52 -0.78
N GLY A 678 19.13 25.27 -0.96
CA GLY A 678 18.38 24.21 -0.30
C GLY A 678 18.73 22.79 -0.77
N VAL A 679 19.04 21.92 0.20
CA VAL A 679 19.38 20.50 0.04
C VAL A 679 18.26 19.70 -0.65
N ASP A 680 17.02 20.18 -0.57
CA ASP A 680 15.81 19.50 -1.06
C ASP A 680 15.81 19.29 -2.58
N GLN A 681 16.52 20.11 -3.36
CA GLN A 681 16.70 19.89 -4.80
C GLN A 681 17.73 18.79 -5.14
N LEU A 682 18.60 18.40 -4.20
CA LEU A 682 19.57 17.31 -4.38
C LEU A 682 19.02 15.95 -3.93
N LEU A 683 18.12 15.92 -2.94
CA LEU A 683 17.48 14.67 -2.50
C LEU A 683 16.62 14.00 -3.58
N LEU A 684 15.96 14.81 -4.43
CA LEU A 684 14.99 14.37 -5.42
C LEU A 684 15.58 13.46 -6.52
N LEU A 685 16.91 13.44 -6.69
CA LEU A 685 17.60 12.63 -7.70
C LEU A 685 18.03 11.23 -7.23
N ALA A 686 17.74 10.85 -5.98
CA ALA A 686 18.22 9.58 -5.40
C ALA A 686 17.13 8.59 -4.96
N GLN A 687 15.85 8.98 -4.99
CA GLN A 687 14.74 8.16 -4.45
C GLN A 687 14.03 7.25 -5.47
N ASP A 688 14.17 7.50 -6.78
CA ASP A 688 13.46 6.71 -7.82
C ASP A 688 13.96 5.26 -7.97
N ASP A 689 15.24 4.98 -7.66
CA ASP A 689 15.90 3.69 -7.98
C ASP A 689 15.96 2.71 -6.77
N VAL A 690 15.16 2.98 -5.72
CA VAL A 690 15.23 2.26 -4.43
C VAL A 690 14.20 1.13 -4.32
N GLN A 691 13.06 1.23 -5.01
CA GLN A 691 11.85 0.40 -4.77
C GLN A 691 11.98 -1.09 -5.12
N ASN A 692 13.16 -1.58 -5.52
CA ASN A 692 13.46 -3.01 -5.66
C ASN A 692 14.72 -3.36 -4.84
N GLY A 693 14.54 -3.67 -3.55
CA GLY A 693 15.64 -4.04 -2.64
C GLY A 693 15.59 -5.50 -2.19
N PRO A 694 16.56 -6.34 -2.63
CA PRO A 694 16.73 -8.43 -2.04
C PRO A 694 15.52 -9.32 -1.73
N SER A 695 15.84 -10.61 -1.80
CA SER A 695 15.88 -11.53 -0.65
C SER A 695 14.80 -11.38 0.44
N GLY A 696 13.53 -11.50 0.08
CA GLY A 696 12.46 -11.76 1.04
C GLY A 696 12.54 -13.18 1.61
N LEU A 697 13.30 -13.37 2.69
CA LEU A 697 13.34 -14.58 3.54
C LEU A 697 13.23 -14.18 5.02
N SER A 698 12.45 -14.94 5.81
CA SER A 698 12.40 -14.74 7.26
C SER A 698 13.63 -15.34 7.95
N SER A 699 14.02 -14.81 9.11
CA SER A 699 14.99 -15.45 9.99
C SER A 699 14.59 -16.87 10.39
N ALA A 700 13.28 -17.13 10.52
CA ALA A 700 12.74 -18.46 10.80
C ALA A 700 12.94 -19.44 9.61
N ASP A 701 12.94 -18.95 8.36
CA ASP A 701 13.19 -19.78 7.18
C ASP A 701 14.68 -20.16 7.08
N ALA A 702 15.58 -19.27 7.49
CA ALA A 702 17.01 -19.53 7.51
C ALA A 702 17.39 -20.66 8.50
N ASP A 703 16.85 -20.61 9.73
CA ASP A 703 17.08 -21.67 10.72
C ASP A 703 16.44 -23.01 10.31
N ALA A 704 15.28 -22.98 9.63
CA ALA A 704 14.63 -24.19 9.13
C ALA A 704 15.46 -24.90 8.04
N VAL A 705 16.09 -24.15 7.13
CA VAL A 705 16.99 -24.70 6.10
C VAL A 705 18.25 -25.32 6.73
N MET A 706 18.77 -24.72 7.80
CA MET A 706 19.95 -25.24 8.52
C MET A 706 19.68 -26.52 9.33
N ALA A 707 18.41 -26.86 9.60
CA ALA A 707 18.03 -28.02 10.41
C ALA A 707 17.83 -29.33 9.61
N ALA A 708 17.70 -29.28 8.29
CA ALA A 708 17.19 -30.39 7.46
C ALA A 708 18.28 -31.31 6.83
N GLY A 709 19.41 -31.52 7.53
CA GLY A 709 20.56 -32.28 7.02
C GLY A 709 20.61 -33.76 7.43
N ALA A 710 19.63 -34.58 7.04
CA ALA A 710 19.54 -36.00 7.43
C ALA A 710 19.94 -36.99 6.31
N LEU A 711 20.80 -37.96 6.66
CA LEU A 711 21.47 -38.94 5.79
C LEU A 711 20.54 -39.87 4.98
N VAL A 712 20.88 -40.09 3.71
CA VAL A 712 20.73 -41.37 3.00
C VAL A 712 21.94 -41.58 2.08
N GLU A 713 22.65 -42.70 2.22
CA GLU A 713 23.81 -43.05 1.40
C GLU A 713 23.43 -43.88 0.15
N ALA A 714 24.27 -43.83 -0.89
CA ALA A 714 24.26 -44.76 -2.01
C ALA A 714 25.72 -45.16 -2.39
N PRO A 715 25.99 -46.43 -2.77
CA PRO A 715 27.35 -46.98 -2.82
C PRO A 715 28.13 -46.65 -4.11
N LEU A 716 29.46 -46.54 -3.98
CA LEU A 716 30.41 -46.22 -5.04
C LEU A 716 31.00 -47.47 -5.74
N PRO A 717 31.38 -47.37 -7.03
CA PRO A 717 32.24 -48.34 -7.72
C PRO A 717 33.74 -48.15 -7.39
N PRO A 718 34.62 -49.14 -7.67
CA PRO A 718 36.00 -49.19 -7.15
C PRO A 718 37.06 -48.41 -7.96
N LEU A 719 38.24 -48.26 -7.34
CA LEU A 719 39.41 -47.49 -7.78
C LEU A 719 40.10 -47.99 -9.07
N LEU A 720 40.83 -47.07 -9.70
CA LEU A 720 41.89 -47.30 -10.70
C LEU A 720 43.21 -46.63 -10.23
N PRO A 721 44.38 -47.03 -10.77
CA PRO A 721 45.68 -46.85 -10.10
C PRO A 721 46.36 -45.48 -10.32
N GLU A 722 47.46 -45.27 -9.58
CA GLU A 722 48.28 -44.06 -9.55
C GLU A 722 48.81 -43.61 -10.93
N LEU A 723 48.89 -42.30 -11.11
CA LEU A 723 49.50 -41.61 -12.26
C LEU A 723 50.33 -40.41 -11.76
N GLU A 724 51.23 -39.93 -12.63
CA GLU A 724 52.18 -38.84 -12.34
C GLU A 724 51.51 -37.53 -11.88
N PRO A 725 52.19 -36.69 -11.06
CA PRO A 725 51.60 -35.48 -10.50
C PRO A 725 51.10 -34.52 -11.59
N PRO A 726 49.88 -33.95 -11.45
CA PRO A 726 49.20 -33.25 -12.53
C PRO A 726 49.92 -31.96 -12.97
N PRO A 727 49.67 -31.52 -14.22
CA PRO A 727 50.27 -30.31 -14.80
C PRO A 727 49.84 -29.00 -14.09
N ASP A 728 48.89 -29.10 -13.16
CA ASP A 728 48.28 -28.02 -12.38
C ASP A 728 48.66 -28.12 -10.88
N SER A 729 49.73 -28.86 -10.58
CA SER A 729 50.32 -28.89 -9.24
C SER A 729 50.98 -27.54 -8.90
N PRO A 730 50.85 -27.01 -7.66
CA PRO A 730 51.37 -25.68 -7.31
C PRO A 730 52.87 -25.47 -7.57
N ALA A 731 53.67 -26.54 -7.48
CA ALA A 731 55.10 -26.49 -7.80
C ALA A 731 55.37 -26.30 -9.31
N ALA A 732 54.57 -26.92 -10.19
CA ALA A 732 54.67 -26.74 -11.64
C ALA A 732 54.20 -25.33 -12.05
N GLU A 733 53.17 -24.80 -11.41
CA GLU A 733 52.67 -23.45 -11.66
C GLU A 733 53.65 -22.37 -11.17
N LEU A 734 54.19 -22.48 -9.95
CA LEU A 734 55.21 -21.57 -9.44
C LEU A 734 56.48 -21.55 -10.31
N ALA A 735 56.85 -22.71 -10.89
CA ALA A 735 57.95 -22.81 -11.86
C ALA A 735 57.63 -22.09 -13.18
N ARG A 736 56.40 -22.20 -13.70
CA ARG A 736 55.94 -21.43 -14.88
C ARG A 736 55.94 -19.93 -14.59
N MET A 737 55.43 -19.50 -13.42
CA MET A 737 55.39 -18.09 -13.01
C MET A 737 56.80 -17.48 -12.92
N ARG A 738 57.78 -18.21 -12.35
CA ARG A 738 59.19 -17.78 -12.29
C ARG A 738 59.91 -17.72 -13.65
N LEU A 739 59.33 -18.31 -14.71
CA LEU A 739 59.88 -18.31 -16.08
C LEU A 739 59.21 -17.31 -17.03
N ALA A 740 58.14 -16.63 -16.59
CA ALA A 740 57.38 -15.70 -17.41
C ALA A 740 58.11 -14.37 -17.66
N LYS A 741 59.03 -14.34 -18.63
CA LYS A 741 59.60 -13.09 -19.14
C LYS A 741 58.51 -12.19 -19.76
N PRO A 742 58.64 -10.85 -19.66
CA PRO A 742 57.71 -9.92 -20.30
C PRO A 742 57.67 -10.14 -21.81
N LEU A 743 56.46 -10.07 -22.39
CA LEU A 743 56.18 -10.36 -23.80
C LEU A 743 56.63 -9.24 -24.75
N GLU A 744 57.95 -9.08 -24.91
CA GLU A 744 58.52 -8.29 -26.00
C GLU A 744 58.10 -8.87 -27.36
N GLY A 745 57.70 -8.00 -28.30
CA GLY A 745 57.59 -8.39 -29.72
C GLY A 745 56.19 -8.51 -30.35
N ARG A 746 55.13 -7.88 -29.83
CA ARG A 746 53.90 -7.62 -30.62
C ARG A 746 53.66 -6.13 -30.86
N ARG A 747 53.66 -5.73 -32.14
CA ARG A 747 53.44 -4.35 -32.59
C ARG A 747 52.01 -3.88 -32.29
N ARG A 748 51.87 -2.55 -32.07
CA ARG A 748 50.63 -1.85 -31.68
C ARG A 748 49.51 -1.97 -32.74
N THR A 749 48.38 -2.61 -32.41
CA THR A 749 47.05 -2.37 -33.05
C THR A 749 45.86 -2.77 -32.13
N ARG A 750 45.83 -2.30 -30.89
CA ARG A 750 44.57 -2.24 -30.10
C ARG A 750 44.59 -1.01 -29.20
N ALA A 751 43.43 -0.38 -29.02
CA ALA A 751 43.30 0.81 -28.18
C ALA A 751 43.54 0.46 -26.70
N ARG A 752 43.96 1.46 -25.92
CA ARG A 752 44.10 1.36 -24.46
C ARG A 752 42.69 1.27 -23.86
N SER A 753 42.22 0.06 -23.61
CA SER A 753 41.00 -0.16 -22.83
C SER A 753 41.27 0.27 -21.39
N LEU A 754 40.89 1.51 -21.07
CA LEU A 754 40.77 1.98 -19.70
C LEU A 754 39.81 1.04 -18.93
N PRO A 755 39.93 0.95 -17.59
CA PRO A 755 38.89 0.33 -16.78
C PRO A 755 37.51 0.92 -17.13
N PRO A 756 36.43 0.12 -17.14
CA PRO A 756 35.10 0.68 -17.25
C PRO A 756 34.87 1.56 -16.01
N ILE A 757 34.62 2.85 -16.22
CA ILE A 757 34.29 3.79 -15.14
C ILE A 757 33.06 3.26 -14.43
N ARG A 758 33.20 2.95 -13.15
CA ARG A 758 32.08 2.62 -12.27
C ARG A 758 31.59 3.86 -11.57
N VAL A 759 30.28 3.91 -11.35
CA VAL A 759 29.63 4.96 -10.56
C VAL A 759 28.99 4.32 -9.33
N PRO A 760 28.75 5.07 -8.24
CA PRO A 760 28.04 4.54 -7.06
C PRO A 760 26.71 3.83 -7.40
N GLN A 761 26.04 4.28 -8.47
CA GLN A 761 24.79 3.73 -9.00
C GLN A 761 24.89 2.27 -9.46
N ASP A 762 26.09 1.79 -9.82
CA ASP A 762 26.35 0.39 -10.22
C ASP A 762 26.26 -0.59 -9.03
N ALA A 763 26.64 -0.13 -7.82
CA ALA A 763 26.81 -0.98 -6.64
C ALA A 763 25.79 -0.72 -5.52
N TYR A 764 25.32 0.52 -5.37
CA TYR A 764 24.49 0.97 -4.26
C TYR A 764 23.07 1.34 -4.69
N GLN A 765 22.15 1.38 -3.73
CA GLN A 765 20.79 1.90 -3.87
C GLN A 765 20.33 2.54 -2.55
N GLY A 766 19.22 3.27 -2.56
CA GLY A 766 18.67 3.90 -1.35
C GLY A 766 19.55 5.03 -0.80
N ASN A 767 19.39 5.33 0.49
CA ASN A 767 20.12 6.38 1.19
C ASN A 767 21.64 6.23 1.06
N LEU A 768 22.15 4.97 1.00
CA LEU A 768 23.57 4.69 0.75
C LEU A 768 24.03 5.20 -0.62
N LEU A 769 23.21 5.06 -1.67
CA LEU A 769 23.52 5.65 -2.99
C LEU A 769 23.57 7.17 -2.94
N THR A 770 22.63 7.82 -2.25
CA THR A 770 22.63 9.29 -2.06
C THR A 770 23.94 9.76 -1.45
N ILE A 771 24.37 9.10 -0.36
CA ILE A 771 25.56 9.48 0.41
C ILE A 771 26.83 9.16 -0.37
N MET A 772 26.92 7.99 -1.03
CA MET A 772 28.06 7.62 -1.88
C MET A 772 28.22 8.53 -3.10
N ASN A 773 27.12 9.03 -3.68
CA ASN A 773 27.17 10.06 -4.72
C ASN A 773 27.76 11.38 -4.18
N LEU A 774 27.24 11.89 -3.05
CA LEU A 774 27.73 13.12 -2.41
C LEU A 774 29.23 13.01 -2.05
N LEU A 775 29.66 11.88 -1.48
CA LEU A 775 31.08 11.62 -1.18
C LEU A 775 31.96 11.58 -2.45
N ASN A 776 31.46 10.97 -3.52
CA ASN A 776 32.14 10.93 -4.83
C ASN A 776 32.18 12.30 -5.54
N TRP A 777 31.23 13.21 -5.26
CA TRP A 777 31.22 14.59 -5.76
C TRP A 777 32.10 15.53 -4.91
N GLY A 778 32.37 15.17 -3.66
CA GLY A 778 33.14 15.97 -2.70
C GLY A 778 32.29 16.77 -1.70
N ASP A 779 30.96 16.59 -1.74
CA ASP A 779 29.97 17.26 -0.87
C ASP A 779 29.92 16.57 0.51
N VAL A 780 31.08 16.53 1.19
CA VAL A 780 31.33 15.72 2.38
C VAL A 780 30.53 16.19 3.60
N ALA A 781 30.29 17.50 3.74
CA ALA A 781 29.50 18.03 4.85
C ALA A 781 28.01 17.65 4.73
N GLU A 782 27.50 17.65 3.50
CA GLU A 782 26.14 17.27 3.11
C GLU A 782 25.97 15.75 3.24
N ALA A 783 26.93 14.96 2.74
CA ALA A 783 26.99 13.52 2.92
C ALA A 783 26.90 13.14 4.40
N LYS A 784 27.67 13.81 5.26
CA LYS A 784 27.65 13.61 6.72
C LYS A 784 26.31 13.99 7.34
N GLN A 785 25.67 15.09 6.92
CA GLN A 785 24.34 15.47 7.41
C GLN A 785 23.25 14.47 7.00
N VAL A 786 23.25 14.02 5.74
CA VAL A 786 22.30 13.00 5.25
C VAL A 786 22.52 11.67 5.95
N ALA A 787 23.77 11.24 6.13
CA ALA A 787 24.12 10.01 6.84
C ALA A 787 23.79 10.07 8.34
N TRP A 788 23.98 11.24 8.99
CA TRP A 788 23.61 11.43 10.40
C TRP A 788 22.10 11.35 10.58
N ARG A 789 21.31 12.04 9.73
CA ARG A 789 19.85 11.95 9.74
C ARG A 789 19.34 10.53 9.45
N TRP A 790 19.97 9.81 8.51
CA TRP A 790 19.64 8.40 8.27
C TRP A 790 19.93 7.53 9.51
N ARG A 791 21.05 7.77 10.20
CA ARG A 791 21.39 7.07 11.45
C ARG A 791 20.47 7.42 12.61
N GLU A 792 19.93 8.64 12.68
CA GLU A 792 18.92 9.03 13.66
C GLU A 792 17.54 8.43 13.35
N ALA A 793 17.17 8.34 12.07
CA ALA A 793 15.92 7.71 11.62
C ALA A 793 15.97 6.17 11.74
N GLU A 794 17.13 5.55 11.55
CA GLU A 794 17.33 4.10 11.62
C GLU A 794 18.47 3.70 12.60
N PRO A 795 18.27 3.85 13.94
CA PRO A 795 19.31 3.55 14.94
C PRO A 795 19.70 2.06 15.07
N THR A 796 19.11 1.16 14.27
CA THR A 796 19.52 -0.25 14.18
C THR A 796 19.99 -0.69 12.80
N GLU A 797 19.93 0.15 11.76
CA GLU A 797 20.39 -0.26 10.43
C GLU A 797 21.92 -0.18 10.32
N VAL A 798 22.54 -1.25 9.83
CA VAL A 798 23.99 -1.37 9.64
C VAL A 798 24.47 -0.45 8.53
N LEU A 799 23.74 -0.35 7.42
CA LEU A 799 24.10 0.51 6.30
C LEU A 799 24.04 1.99 6.66
N ALA A 800 23.12 2.39 7.54
CA ALA A 800 23.08 3.75 8.10
C ALA A 800 24.32 4.05 8.97
N VAL A 801 24.80 3.08 9.76
CA VAL A 801 26.07 3.21 10.50
C VAL A 801 27.26 3.29 9.55
N VAL A 802 27.29 2.45 8.52
CA VAL A 802 28.39 2.42 7.54
C VAL A 802 28.47 3.74 6.79
N ALA A 803 27.35 4.24 6.28
CA ALA A 803 27.29 5.52 5.58
C ALA A 803 27.71 6.69 6.48
N LEU A 804 27.32 6.69 7.75
CA LEU A 804 27.77 7.71 8.70
C LEU A 804 29.25 7.58 9.02
N GLY A 805 29.77 6.36 9.18
CA GLY A 805 31.19 6.11 9.37
C GLY A 805 32.03 6.61 8.20
N GLU A 806 31.64 6.28 6.96
CA GLU A 806 32.35 6.71 5.74
C GLU A 806 32.27 8.22 5.53
N ALA A 807 31.13 8.86 5.82
CA ALA A 807 31.01 10.31 5.74
C ALA A 807 31.79 11.05 6.84
N LEU A 808 31.92 10.46 8.04
CA LEU A 808 32.80 10.98 9.09
C LEU A 808 34.28 10.76 8.77
N GLU A 809 34.65 9.65 8.13
CA GLU A 809 36.00 9.42 7.60
C GLU A 809 36.38 10.46 6.55
N ALA A 810 35.51 10.68 5.56
CA ALA A 810 35.72 11.69 4.53
C ALA A 810 35.82 13.10 5.12
N ASN A 811 35.08 13.40 6.21
CA ASN A 811 35.18 14.65 6.95
C ASN A 811 36.34 14.70 7.98
N ALA A 812 37.22 13.69 7.98
CA ALA A 812 38.35 13.52 8.90
C ALA A 812 38.01 13.46 10.41
N GLU A 813 36.75 13.18 10.77
CA GLU A 813 36.28 13.03 12.15
C GLU A 813 36.50 11.60 12.67
N LEU A 814 37.75 11.15 12.71
CA LEU A 814 38.11 9.74 12.93
C LEU A 814 37.61 9.19 14.28
N GLU A 815 37.61 9.97 15.36
CA GLU A 815 37.04 9.56 16.65
C GLU A 815 35.51 9.40 16.61
N ALA A 816 34.82 10.13 15.73
CA ALA A 816 33.39 9.98 15.53
C ALA A 816 33.08 8.78 14.63
N ALA A 817 33.82 8.57 13.54
CA ALA A 817 33.76 7.35 12.73
C ALA A 817 34.04 6.10 13.57
N ALA A 818 35.00 6.15 14.49
CA ALA A 818 35.30 5.06 15.43
C ALA A 818 34.13 4.74 16.38
N ARG A 819 33.35 5.75 16.79
CA ARG A 819 32.12 5.55 17.57
C ARG A 819 30.99 5.00 16.70
N ALA A 820 30.86 5.47 15.45
CA ALA A 820 29.88 4.96 14.50
C ALA A 820 30.10 3.46 14.27
N TYR A 821 31.24 3.04 13.73
CA TYR A 821 31.55 1.63 13.52
C TYR A 821 31.61 0.80 14.82
N GLY A 822 32.02 1.43 15.93
CA GLY A 822 31.92 0.83 17.26
C GLY A 822 30.50 0.37 17.60
N SER A 823 29.48 1.15 17.24
CA SER A 823 28.08 0.78 17.48
C SER A 823 27.62 -0.48 16.73
N ILE A 824 28.29 -0.89 15.64
CA ILE A 824 28.03 -2.22 15.02
C ILE A 824 28.38 -3.35 16.00
N ILE A 825 29.45 -3.17 16.78
CA ILE A 825 29.88 -4.13 17.81
C ILE A 825 28.90 -4.15 18.99
N ASP A 826 28.35 -2.98 19.36
CA ASP A 826 27.38 -2.85 20.45
C ASP A 826 25.99 -3.40 20.07
N MET A 827 25.56 -3.24 18.81
CA MET A 827 24.32 -3.81 18.27
C MET A 827 24.42 -5.32 18.05
N TYR A 828 25.59 -5.84 17.66
CA TYR A 828 25.78 -7.25 17.29
C TYR A 828 26.93 -7.93 18.07
N PRO A 829 26.88 -7.94 19.43
CA PRO A 829 28.00 -8.36 20.26
C PRO A 829 28.38 -9.84 20.12
N ASP A 830 27.47 -10.70 19.66
CA ASP A 830 27.72 -12.14 19.47
C ASP A 830 27.77 -12.62 18.02
N ARG A 831 27.77 -11.67 17.05
CA ARG A 831 27.97 -11.95 15.62
C ARG A 831 29.43 -11.78 15.23
N ALA A 832 30.13 -12.89 15.03
CA ALA A 832 31.55 -12.88 14.62
C ALA A 832 31.78 -12.20 13.25
N ASP A 833 30.82 -12.33 12.33
CA ASP A 833 30.78 -11.69 11.02
C ASP A 833 30.67 -10.16 11.14
N MET A 834 29.68 -9.64 11.87
CA MET A 834 29.52 -8.21 12.12
C MET A 834 30.71 -7.63 12.88
N ARG A 835 31.32 -8.40 13.80
CA ARG A 835 32.58 -8.01 14.47
C ARG A 835 33.76 -7.92 13.52
N ARG A 836 33.90 -8.82 12.55
CA ARG A 836 34.98 -8.75 11.53
C ARG A 836 34.77 -7.59 10.56
N PHE A 837 33.52 -7.34 10.15
CA PHE A 837 33.15 -6.20 9.31
C PHE A 837 33.39 -4.86 10.02
N ALA A 838 32.89 -4.69 11.26
CA ALA A 838 33.18 -3.51 12.08
C ALA A 838 34.69 -3.33 12.30
N GLY A 839 35.42 -4.42 12.53
CA GLY A 839 36.87 -4.43 12.60
C GLY A 839 37.52 -3.87 11.33
N SER A 840 37.05 -4.26 10.15
CA SER A 840 37.65 -3.85 8.86
C SER A 840 37.49 -2.35 8.57
N ARG A 841 36.40 -1.76 9.07
CA ARG A 841 36.18 -0.31 9.04
C ARG A 841 37.07 0.41 10.05
N LEU A 842 37.16 -0.10 11.28
CA LEU A 842 38.00 0.45 12.34
C LEU A 842 39.52 0.39 12.02
N GLU A 843 39.96 -0.51 11.13
CA GLU A 843 41.36 -0.53 10.65
C GLU A 843 41.72 0.70 9.80
N GLY A 844 40.79 1.23 9.00
CA GLY A 844 41.00 2.42 8.15
C GLY A 844 41.30 3.69 8.96
N LEU A 845 40.75 3.77 10.18
CA LEU A 845 40.92 4.88 11.12
C LEU A 845 42.30 4.95 11.81
N GLY A 846 43.25 4.12 11.38
CA GLY A 846 44.61 4.10 11.92
C GLY A 846 44.65 3.85 13.43
N SER A 847 45.39 4.68 14.17
CA SER A 847 45.60 4.52 15.61
C SER A 847 44.32 4.64 16.44
N VAL A 848 43.30 5.38 15.97
CA VAL A 848 42.04 5.63 16.68
C VAL A 848 41.20 4.34 16.76
N GLY A 849 41.01 3.66 15.63
CA GLY A 849 40.23 2.43 15.56
C GLY A 849 41.02 1.14 15.84
N SER A 850 42.34 1.12 15.59
CA SER A 850 43.20 -0.07 15.71
C SER A 850 43.01 -0.90 16.99
N ARG A 851 42.93 -0.24 18.17
CA ARG A 851 42.71 -0.94 19.45
C ARG A 851 41.37 -1.69 19.49
N LEU A 852 40.31 -1.10 18.93
CA LEU A 852 38.97 -1.70 18.91
C LEU A 852 38.85 -2.75 17.80
N ALA A 853 39.53 -2.57 16.67
CA ALA A 853 39.64 -3.59 15.63
C ALA A 853 40.30 -4.88 16.16
N VAL A 854 41.47 -4.77 16.81
CA VAL A 854 42.16 -5.91 17.44
C VAL A 854 41.27 -6.62 18.46
N ASP A 855 40.50 -5.89 19.26
CA ASP A 855 39.57 -6.50 20.21
C ASP A 855 38.39 -7.21 19.54
N SER A 856 37.79 -6.56 18.53
CA SER A 856 36.68 -7.12 17.76
C SER A 856 37.08 -8.42 17.06
N TYR A 857 38.25 -8.45 16.40
CA TYR A 857 38.81 -9.65 15.79
C TYR A 857 39.15 -10.74 16.82
N ARG A 858 39.71 -10.35 17.98
CA ARG A 858 39.99 -11.26 19.09
C ARG A 858 38.71 -11.95 19.58
N ARG A 859 37.59 -11.22 19.63
CA ARG A 859 36.29 -11.77 20.04
C ARG A 859 35.63 -12.59 18.94
N ALA A 860 35.69 -12.14 17.68
CA ALA A 860 35.22 -12.93 16.53
C ALA A 860 35.93 -14.28 16.42
N ARG A 861 37.24 -14.36 16.71
CA ARG A 861 38.01 -15.61 16.77
C ARG A 861 37.61 -16.52 17.95
N GLN A 862 37.13 -15.97 19.06
CA GLN A 862 36.58 -16.77 20.16
C GLN A 862 35.20 -17.34 19.81
N GLN A 863 34.38 -16.60 19.07
CA GLN A 863 33.03 -16.99 18.67
C GLN A 863 33.02 -17.94 17.46
N ARG A 864 33.86 -17.69 16.45
CA ARG A 864 34.03 -18.52 15.24
C ARG A 864 35.51 -18.82 14.96
N PRO A 865 36.14 -19.73 15.74
CA PRO A 865 37.51 -20.21 15.50
C PRO A 865 37.58 -21.14 14.28
N ASP A 866 36.45 -21.64 13.78
CA ASP A 866 36.25 -22.42 12.57
C ASP A 866 36.28 -21.60 11.27
N HIS A 867 36.49 -20.29 11.34
CA HIS A 867 36.51 -19.39 10.18
C HIS A 867 37.92 -18.83 9.94
N PRO A 868 38.49 -18.93 8.73
CA PRO A 868 39.89 -18.55 8.50
C PRO A 868 40.15 -17.06 8.68
N SER A 869 39.23 -16.21 8.22
CA SER A 869 39.26 -14.75 8.38
C SER A 869 39.37 -14.31 9.84
N SER A 870 38.83 -15.08 10.80
CA SER A 870 38.97 -14.79 12.23
C SER A 870 40.42 -14.87 12.74
N HIS A 871 41.25 -15.74 12.15
CA HIS A 871 42.69 -15.82 12.47
C HIS A 871 43.47 -14.81 11.63
N ARG A 872 43.23 -14.77 10.32
CA ARG A 872 43.95 -13.91 9.37
C ARG A 872 43.87 -12.43 9.73
N LEU A 873 42.65 -11.92 9.94
CA LEU A 873 42.44 -10.50 10.23
C LEU A 873 43.00 -10.11 11.61
N LEU A 874 42.84 -10.97 12.62
CA LEU A 874 43.46 -10.77 13.94
C LEU A 874 44.99 -10.71 13.86
N ALA A 875 45.61 -11.59 13.07
CA ALA A 875 47.07 -11.63 12.93
C ALA A 875 47.62 -10.34 12.32
N PHE A 876 47.04 -9.85 11.21
CA PHE A 876 47.50 -8.59 10.59
C PHE A 876 47.18 -7.35 11.45
N ALA A 877 46.05 -7.34 12.16
CA ALA A 877 45.73 -6.27 13.12
C ALA A 877 46.73 -6.25 14.29
N LEU A 878 47.17 -7.41 14.80
CA LEU A 878 48.23 -7.52 15.80
C LEU A 878 49.60 -7.12 15.26
N LEU A 879 49.93 -7.50 14.02
CA LEU A 879 51.19 -7.16 13.37
C LEU A 879 51.36 -5.64 13.25
N ARG A 880 50.34 -4.94 12.74
CA ARG A 880 50.35 -3.45 12.68
C ARG A 880 50.34 -2.77 14.05
N ALA A 881 49.97 -3.48 15.12
CA ALA A 881 50.08 -3.00 16.50
C ALA A 881 51.46 -3.23 17.14
N GLY A 882 52.44 -3.78 16.40
CA GLY A 882 53.76 -4.14 16.91
C GLY A 882 53.70 -5.32 17.88
N ARG A 883 53.01 -6.40 17.50
CA ARG A 883 52.83 -7.62 18.31
C ARG A 883 53.10 -8.86 17.45
N GLU A 884 54.28 -8.86 16.83
CA GLU A 884 54.79 -9.81 15.85
C GLU A 884 54.67 -11.27 16.32
N GLU A 885 55.20 -11.61 17.50
CA GLU A 885 55.09 -12.93 18.12
C GLU A 885 53.62 -13.38 18.28
N ARG A 886 52.73 -12.47 18.70
CA ARG A 886 51.30 -12.78 18.86
C ARG A 886 50.56 -12.93 17.53
N ALA A 887 50.99 -12.22 16.49
CA ALA A 887 50.48 -12.41 15.13
C ALA A 887 50.88 -13.81 14.62
N PHE A 888 52.12 -14.24 14.89
CA PHE A 888 52.61 -15.58 14.58
C PHE A 888 51.78 -16.64 15.33
N ASP A 889 51.63 -16.53 16.65
CA ASP A 889 50.84 -17.46 17.49
C ASP A 889 49.37 -17.59 17.03
N VAL A 890 48.79 -16.52 16.47
CA VAL A 890 47.41 -16.54 15.94
C VAL A 890 47.29 -17.39 14.68
N LEU A 891 48.27 -17.30 13.77
CA LEU A 891 48.31 -18.11 12.54
C LEU A 891 48.80 -19.54 12.78
N ASP A 892 49.77 -19.74 13.69
CA ASP A 892 50.21 -21.06 14.19
C ASP A 892 48.99 -21.89 14.66
N ALA A 893 48.19 -21.32 15.56
CA ALA A 893 46.94 -21.93 16.02
C ALA A 893 45.78 -21.93 15.00
N GLY A 894 45.94 -21.28 13.84
CA GLY A 894 45.04 -21.40 12.68
C GLY A 894 45.44 -22.56 11.76
N LEU A 895 46.73 -22.70 11.46
CA LEU A 895 47.30 -23.75 10.62
C LEU A 895 47.24 -25.14 11.26
N ARG A 896 47.17 -25.24 12.59
CA ARG A 896 46.92 -26.50 13.31
C ARG A 896 45.46 -26.96 13.31
N ARG A 897 44.57 -26.27 12.60
CA ARG A 897 43.14 -26.67 12.46
C ARG A 897 42.94 -27.46 11.19
N ASP A 898 42.06 -28.45 11.25
CA ASP A 898 41.54 -29.11 10.06
C ASP A 898 40.56 -28.18 9.35
N TRP A 899 40.90 -27.80 8.11
CA TRP A 899 40.06 -26.99 7.22
C TRP A 899 39.29 -27.84 6.20
N SER A 900 39.51 -29.16 6.16
CA SER A 900 38.86 -30.09 5.23
C SER A 900 37.48 -30.56 5.72
N ALA A 901 37.25 -30.60 7.04
CA ALA A 901 35.98 -31.01 7.65
C ALA A 901 34.82 -30.01 7.43
N ALA A 902 35.07 -28.84 6.83
CA ALA A 902 34.05 -27.86 6.48
C ALA A 902 33.38 -28.21 5.14
N PHE A 903 32.16 -28.74 5.21
CA PHE A 903 31.35 -29.17 4.06
C PHE A 903 31.25 -28.11 2.94
N SER A 904 31.09 -28.59 1.70
CA SER A 904 30.80 -27.82 0.45
C SER A 904 31.96 -27.08 -0.25
N GLY A 905 33.20 -27.14 0.26
CA GLY A 905 34.37 -26.59 -0.44
C GLY A 905 34.63 -25.09 -0.19
N ALA A 906 33.98 -24.50 0.82
CA ALA A 906 34.00 -23.05 1.10
C ALA A 906 35.36 -22.43 1.48
N PHE A 907 36.42 -23.24 1.62
CA PHE A 907 37.74 -22.85 2.11
C PHE A 907 38.92 -23.42 1.26
N VAL A 908 38.70 -23.69 -0.04
CA VAL A 908 39.79 -24.12 -0.94
C VAL A 908 40.96 -23.13 -0.90
N GLY A 909 42.18 -23.65 -0.80
CA GLY A 909 43.40 -22.84 -0.84
C GLY A 909 43.77 -22.10 0.45
N VAL A 910 42.88 -22.05 1.45
CA VAL A 910 43.07 -21.32 2.71
C VAL A 910 44.40 -21.63 3.39
N GLU A 911 44.82 -22.89 3.47
CA GLU A 911 46.09 -23.23 4.11
C GLU A 911 47.32 -22.65 3.40
N LYS A 912 47.29 -22.52 2.06
CA LYS A 912 48.37 -21.89 1.29
C LYS A 912 48.47 -20.41 1.66
N VAL A 913 47.33 -19.72 1.72
CA VAL A 913 47.25 -18.31 2.13
C VAL A 913 47.75 -18.13 3.57
N LEU A 914 47.29 -18.96 4.52
CA LEU A 914 47.73 -18.87 5.91
C LEU A 914 49.23 -19.20 6.10
N ARG A 915 49.81 -20.12 5.33
CA ARG A 915 51.28 -20.37 5.33
C ARG A 915 52.05 -19.20 4.75
N GLU A 916 51.59 -18.62 3.64
CA GLU A 916 52.23 -17.46 3.00
C GLU A 916 52.09 -16.17 3.83
N ASP A 917 51.02 -16.01 4.60
CA ASP A 917 50.84 -14.92 5.56
C ASP A 917 51.71 -15.12 6.82
N LEU A 918 51.86 -16.37 7.29
CA LEU A 918 52.80 -16.70 8.37
C LEU A 918 54.25 -16.41 7.95
N GLY A 919 54.63 -16.73 6.70
CA GLY A 919 55.94 -16.40 6.14
C GLY A 919 56.23 -14.89 6.11
N LEU A 920 55.21 -14.05 5.86
CA LEU A 920 55.32 -12.59 5.96
C LEU A 920 55.47 -12.11 7.41
N ILE A 921 54.66 -12.64 8.33
CA ILE A 921 54.72 -12.30 9.75
C ILE A 921 56.05 -12.73 10.38
N ALA A 922 56.60 -13.87 9.98
CA ALA A 922 57.93 -14.33 10.39
C ALA A 922 59.04 -13.38 9.90
N ALA A 923 58.95 -12.86 8.67
CA ALA A 923 59.91 -11.89 8.16
C ALA A 923 59.89 -10.58 8.97
N ALA A 924 58.69 -10.08 9.30
CA ALA A 924 58.53 -8.92 10.18
C ALA A 924 59.04 -9.17 11.60
N TRP A 925 58.77 -10.36 12.15
CA TRP A 925 59.24 -10.73 13.48
C TRP A 925 60.77 -10.83 13.54
N ILE A 926 61.41 -11.40 12.53
CA ILE A 926 62.87 -11.45 12.40
C ILE A 926 63.46 -10.04 12.24
N ALA A 927 62.79 -9.14 11.53
CA ALA A 927 63.21 -7.74 11.42
C ALA A 927 63.07 -6.96 12.75
N ALA A 928 62.11 -7.30 13.59
CA ALA A 928 61.89 -6.70 14.91
C ALA A 928 62.81 -7.29 16.01
N GLU A 929 63.01 -8.61 16.00
CA GLU A 929 63.83 -9.37 16.98
C GLU A 929 64.90 -10.26 16.28
N PRO A 930 65.92 -9.70 15.59
CA PRO A 930 66.91 -10.49 14.85
C PRO A 930 67.65 -11.55 15.68
N ALA A 931 67.77 -11.32 16.99
CA ALA A 931 68.40 -12.27 17.92
C ALA A 931 67.63 -13.61 18.05
N ARG A 932 66.37 -13.67 17.60
CA ARG A 932 65.52 -14.87 17.63
C ARG A 932 65.36 -15.54 16.26
N GLU A 933 66.09 -15.14 15.21
CA GLU A 933 65.91 -15.69 13.84
C GLU A 933 65.91 -17.23 13.81
N ALA A 934 66.82 -17.87 14.57
CA ALA A 934 66.88 -19.35 14.64
C ALA A 934 65.64 -19.99 15.30
N GLU A 935 65.05 -19.35 16.31
CA GLU A 935 63.82 -19.80 16.97
C GLU A 935 62.61 -19.65 16.03
N ILE A 936 62.50 -18.48 15.38
CA ILE A 936 61.40 -18.13 14.48
C ILE A 936 61.43 -19.04 13.24
N LEU A 937 62.61 -19.31 12.67
CA LEU A 937 62.78 -20.23 11.55
C LEU A 937 62.42 -21.68 11.90
N ASP A 938 62.76 -22.17 13.09
CA ASP A 938 62.38 -23.52 13.53
C ASP A 938 60.85 -23.62 13.72
N ARG A 939 60.23 -22.65 14.41
CA ARG A 939 58.76 -22.57 14.55
C ARG A 939 58.05 -22.52 13.19
N LEU A 940 58.62 -21.81 12.21
CA LEU A 940 58.08 -21.68 10.85
C LEU A 940 58.17 -23.00 10.07
N ALA A 941 59.33 -23.68 10.15
CA ALA A 941 59.56 -24.98 9.52
C ALA A 941 58.65 -26.08 10.10
N GLN A 942 58.39 -26.08 11.42
CA GLN A 942 57.45 -26.99 12.08
C GLN A 942 56.00 -26.89 11.53
N LEU A 943 55.64 -25.78 10.87
CA LEU A 943 54.31 -25.53 10.29
C LEU A 943 54.27 -25.71 8.76
N GLY A 944 55.40 -26.10 8.15
CA GLY A 944 55.50 -26.29 6.70
C GLY A 944 55.36 -24.99 5.90
N ALA A 945 55.71 -23.85 6.49
CA ALA A 945 55.74 -22.55 5.83
C ALA A 945 57.18 -22.15 5.47
N GLU A 946 57.33 -21.33 4.42
CA GLU A 946 58.62 -20.75 4.03
C GLU A 946 58.70 -19.28 4.46
N LEU A 947 59.90 -18.79 4.74
CA LEU A 947 60.13 -17.39 5.08
C LEU A 947 60.12 -16.55 3.80
N GLU A 948 59.23 -15.56 3.73
CA GLU A 948 59.21 -14.65 2.57
C GLU A 948 60.44 -13.74 2.63
N ARG A 949 61.34 -13.90 1.67
CA ARG A 949 62.55 -13.06 1.48
C ARG A 949 62.50 -12.25 0.18
N THR A 950 61.37 -12.28 -0.52
CA THR A 950 61.13 -11.52 -1.77
C THR A 950 60.26 -10.31 -1.49
N ALA A 951 60.50 -9.23 -2.24
CA ALA A 951 59.50 -8.17 -2.36
C ALA A 951 58.22 -8.76 -2.99
N SER A 952 57.04 -8.34 -2.53
CA SER A 952 55.76 -8.80 -3.09
C SER A 952 54.64 -7.81 -2.83
N LEU A 953 53.70 -7.70 -3.76
CA LEU A 953 52.45 -6.96 -3.62
C LEU A 953 51.29 -7.95 -3.72
N ARG A 954 50.49 -8.07 -2.66
CA ARG A 954 49.36 -9.00 -2.55
C ARG A 954 48.05 -8.23 -2.39
N PHE A 955 47.03 -8.60 -3.15
CA PHE A 955 45.65 -8.14 -2.99
C PHE A 955 44.83 -9.32 -2.45
N VAL A 956 44.23 -9.17 -1.26
CA VAL A 956 43.49 -10.24 -0.59
C VAL A 956 42.05 -9.82 -0.34
N LEU A 957 41.13 -10.40 -1.10
CA LEU A 957 39.69 -10.22 -0.93
C LEU A 957 39.18 -11.09 0.21
N THR A 958 38.26 -10.59 1.03
CA THR A 958 37.58 -11.35 2.09
C THR A 958 36.18 -10.79 2.29
N TRP A 959 35.16 -11.65 2.36
CA TRP A 959 33.77 -11.25 2.59
C TRP A 959 33.13 -12.03 3.75
N GLU A 960 32.09 -11.45 4.33
CA GLU A 960 31.49 -11.89 5.60
C GLU A 960 30.11 -12.53 5.41
N THR A 961 29.65 -12.68 4.17
CA THR A 961 28.29 -13.12 3.81
C THR A 961 28.31 -14.48 3.14
N GLY A 962 27.71 -15.49 3.77
CA GLY A 962 27.65 -16.85 3.23
C GLY A 962 26.64 -16.99 2.07
N ALA A 963 26.81 -18.04 1.26
CA ALA A 963 26.03 -18.33 0.06
C ALA A 963 26.11 -17.24 -1.04
N ASN A 964 27.18 -16.45 -1.03
CA ASN A 964 27.50 -15.43 -2.01
C ASN A 964 28.77 -15.77 -2.78
N ASP A 965 28.85 -15.23 -4.00
CA ASP A 965 29.93 -15.42 -4.96
C ASP A 965 30.51 -14.06 -5.34
N VAL A 966 31.83 -13.90 -5.18
CA VAL A 966 32.49 -12.58 -5.05
C VAL A 966 33.90 -12.59 -5.67
N ASP A 967 34.03 -12.17 -6.93
CA ASP A 967 35.32 -12.19 -7.65
C ASP A 967 36.22 -10.98 -7.32
N LEU A 968 37.53 -11.21 -7.20
CA LEU A 968 38.56 -10.17 -7.25
C LEU A 968 38.98 -9.85 -8.70
N HIS A 969 38.73 -8.62 -9.14
CA HIS A 969 39.15 -8.11 -10.46
C HIS A 969 40.31 -7.11 -10.31
N VAL A 970 41.44 -7.40 -10.96
CA VAL A 970 42.64 -6.53 -10.95
C VAL A 970 42.97 -6.11 -12.38
N ARG A 971 43.33 -4.85 -12.64
CA ARG A 971 43.80 -4.39 -13.97
C ARG A 971 45.15 -3.71 -13.87
N ASP A 972 45.99 -3.84 -14.90
CA ASP A 972 47.29 -3.15 -15.00
C ASP A 972 47.28 -1.99 -16.01
N VAL A 973 48.28 -1.11 -15.91
CA VAL A 973 48.53 0.02 -16.81
C VAL A 973 48.66 -0.35 -18.30
N PHE A 974 48.95 -1.62 -18.60
CA PHE A 974 49.05 -2.18 -19.94
C PHE A 974 47.69 -2.62 -20.51
N GLY A 975 46.60 -2.41 -19.77
CA GLY A 975 45.23 -2.80 -20.13
C GLY A 975 44.98 -4.30 -19.99
N SER A 976 45.78 -5.02 -19.20
CA SER A 976 45.52 -6.40 -18.82
C SER A 976 44.49 -6.44 -17.70
N HIS A 977 43.76 -7.54 -17.58
CA HIS A 977 42.73 -7.73 -16.57
C HIS A 977 42.82 -9.17 -16.07
N ALA A 978 43.03 -9.31 -14.77
CA ALA A 978 43.00 -10.57 -14.04
C ALA A 978 41.67 -10.75 -13.29
N TYR A 979 41.12 -11.95 -13.41
CA TYR A 979 39.90 -12.46 -12.77
C TYR A 979 39.86 -14.00 -12.97
N TYR A 980 38.82 -14.70 -12.51
CA TYR A 980 38.78 -16.17 -12.44
C TYR A 980 39.15 -16.91 -13.75
N GLU A 981 38.67 -16.46 -14.93
CA GLU A 981 38.98 -17.08 -16.24
C GLU A 981 40.40 -16.75 -16.74
N SER A 982 40.97 -15.62 -16.34
CA SER A 982 42.20 -15.02 -16.90
C SER A 982 43.12 -14.60 -15.77
N ARG A 983 43.64 -15.55 -15.00
CA ARG A 983 44.20 -15.32 -13.67
C ARG A 983 45.46 -14.45 -13.59
N GLY A 984 46.11 -14.03 -14.69
CA GLY A 984 47.39 -13.33 -14.68
C GLY A 984 47.45 -11.99 -15.44
N LEU A 985 48.36 -11.10 -15.03
CA LEU A 985 48.60 -9.77 -15.64
C LEU A 985 49.87 -9.73 -16.48
N ARG A 986 49.99 -8.77 -17.42
CA ARG A 986 51.23 -8.56 -18.21
C ARG A 986 52.35 -7.92 -17.40
N SER A 987 52.00 -7.16 -16.35
CA SER A 987 52.94 -6.70 -15.33
C SER A 987 53.56 -7.82 -14.48
N GLY A 988 53.11 -9.07 -14.64
CA GLY A 988 53.35 -10.15 -13.71
C GLY A 988 52.32 -10.17 -12.56
N GLY A 989 52.30 -11.30 -11.86
CA GLY A 989 51.36 -11.64 -10.79
C GLY A 989 50.18 -12.50 -11.26
N ALA A 990 49.59 -13.27 -10.34
CA ALA A 990 48.44 -14.14 -10.62
C ALA A 990 47.49 -14.33 -9.42
N LEU A 991 46.22 -14.62 -9.73
CA LEU A 991 45.15 -15.05 -8.82
C LEU A 991 45.31 -16.56 -8.52
N TYR A 992 45.38 -16.94 -7.24
CA TYR A 992 45.67 -18.33 -6.84
C TYR A 992 44.50 -19.29 -7.02
N TYR A 993 43.32 -18.89 -6.53
CA TYR A 993 42.12 -19.71 -6.47
C TYR A 993 40.90 -18.86 -6.82
N ASP A 994 39.82 -19.58 -7.07
CA ASP A 994 38.55 -19.16 -7.64
C ASP A 994 37.50 -19.84 -6.75
N VAL A 995 36.78 -19.05 -5.94
CA VAL A 995 36.07 -19.53 -4.75
C VAL A 995 34.55 -19.31 -4.89
N THR A 996 33.98 -19.95 -5.92
CA THR A 996 32.58 -19.80 -6.40
C THR A 996 31.45 -20.13 -5.39
N ASN A 997 31.78 -20.51 -4.15
CA ASN A 997 30.83 -20.81 -3.08
C ASN A 997 31.56 -20.81 -1.73
N GLY A 998 31.55 -19.71 -0.97
CA GLY A 998 32.20 -19.69 0.34
C GLY A 998 32.26 -18.32 1.03
N TYR A 999 33.36 -18.11 1.78
CA TYR A 999 33.68 -16.87 2.52
C TYR A 999 35.06 -16.29 2.12
N GLY A 1000 35.63 -16.78 1.01
CA GLY A 1000 37.00 -16.47 0.58
C GLY A 1000 38.07 -17.05 1.51
N PRO A 1001 39.33 -16.54 1.44
CA PRO A 1001 39.76 -15.37 0.67
C PRO A 1001 40.19 -15.70 -0.76
N GLU A 1002 39.97 -14.76 -1.68
CA GLU A 1002 40.70 -14.76 -2.97
C GLU A 1002 42.00 -13.95 -2.83
N VAL A 1003 43.07 -14.41 -3.48
CA VAL A 1003 44.40 -13.81 -3.37
C VAL A 1003 45.03 -13.66 -4.75
N PHE A 1004 45.35 -12.41 -5.13
CA PHE A 1004 46.21 -12.09 -6.25
C PHE A 1004 47.59 -11.63 -5.74
N THR A 1005 48.66 -12.26 -6.20
CA THR A 1005 50.03 -11.96 -5.75
C THR A 1005 50.95 -11.61 -6.91
N VAL A 1006 51.63 -10.46 -6.82
CA VAL A 1006 52.83 -10.09 -7.59
C VAL A 1006 54.07 -10.42 -6.75
N ILE A 1007 55.04 -11.13 -7.33
CA ILE A 1007 56.33 -11.44 -6.70
C ILE A 1007 57.43 -10.65 -7.43
N GLY A 1008 58.33 -10.00 -6.69
CA GLY A 1008 59.29 -9.03 -7.19
C GLY A 1008 58.76 -7.59 -7.14
N GLU A 1009 59.49 -6.65 -7.75
CA GLU A 1009 59.07 -5.26 -7.83
C GLU A 1009 57.82 -5.10 -8.73
N PRO A 1010 56.71 -4.55 -8.22
CA PRO A 1010 55.49 -4.36 -9.03
C PRO A 1010 55.67 -3.27 -10.11
N THR A 1011 55.39 -3.64 -11.37
CA THR A 1011 55.58 -2.76 -12.55
C THR A 1011 54.28 -2.33 -13.24
N GLY A 1012 53.12 -2.76 -12.73
CA GLY A 1012 51.82 -2.59 -13.39
C GLY A 1012 51.06 -1.31 -13.04
N TYR A 1013 51.62 -0.42 -12.20
CA TYR A 1013 50.94 0.76 -11.67
C TYR A 1013 50.45 1.75 -12.76
N PRO A 1014 49.24 2.33 -12.63
CA PRO A 1014 48.26 2.09 -11.58
C PRO A 1014 47.61 0.69 -11.67
N TYR A 1015 47.38 0.06 -10.52
CA TYR A 1015 46.53 -1.13 -10.43
C TYR A 1015 45.12 -0.71 -10.06
N ASN A 1016 44.16 -0.90 -10.97
CA ASN A 1016 42.73 -0.70 -10.67
C ASN A 1016 42.18 -1.96 -9.98
N LEU A 1017 41.48 -1.78 -8.86
CA LEU A 1017 40.90 -2.86 -8.06
C LEU A 1017 39.37 -2.79 -8.09
N GLN A 1018 38.74 -3.83 -8.61
CA GLN A 1018 37.29 -3.96 -8.68
C GLN A 1018 36.85 -5.26 -7.97
N VAL A 1019 35.69 -5.24 -7.33
CA VAL A 1019 35.04 -6.44 -6.76
C VAL A 1019 33.72 -6.66 -7.49
N HIS A 1020 33.51 -7.87 -8.01
CA HIS A 1020 32.27 -8.25 -8.68
C HIS A 1020 31.43 -9.12 -7.75
N TYR A 1021 30.12 -8.91 -7.74
CA TYR A 1021 29.20 -9.57 -6.80
C TYR A 1021 28.14 -10.34 -7.58
N TYR A 1022 28.39 -11.62 -7.85
CA TYR A 1022 27.67 -12.36 -8.88
C TYR A 1022 26.23 -12.74 -8.48
N ALA A 1023 26.01 -13.03 -7.19
CA ALA A 1023 24.71 -13.35 -6.61
C ALA A 1023 24.55 -12.76 -5.20
N ARG A 1024 23.42 -12.10 -4.94
CA ARG A 1024 23.15 -11.30 -3.74
C ARG A 1024 22.21 -12.03 -2.78
N GLY A 1025 22.80 -12.70 -1.78
CA GLY A 1025 22.17 -13.67 -0.86
C GLY A 1025 21.35 -13.09 0.31
N PRO A 1026 21.08 -13.89 1.36
CA PRO A 1026 19.96 -13.68 2.28
C PRO A 1026 20.02 -12.38 3.11
N ASN A 1027 21.23 -11.86 3.36
CA ASN A 1027 21.42 -10.60 4.08
C ASN A 1027 21.08 -9.35 3.24
N GLY A 1028 20.70 -9.50 1.97
CA GLY A 1028 20.32 -8.39 1.08
C GLY A 1028 21.47 -7.54 0.53
N TYR A 1029 22.66 -7.60 1.12
CA TYR A 1029 23.89 -6.97 0.63
C TYR A 1029 25.11 -7.84 0.90
N GLY A 1030 26.15 -7.65 0.09
CA GLY A 1030 27.49 -8.20 0.29
C GLY A 1030 28.33 -7.18 1.06
N MET A 1031 29.23 -7.67 1.92
CA MET A 1031 30.13 -6.84 2.71
C MET A 1031 31.47 -7.56 2.94
N GLY A 1032 32.56 -6.80 2.94
CA GLY A 1032 33.91 -7.33 3.03
C GLY A 1032 34.99 -6.26 2.90
N LYS A 1033 36.21 -6.69 2.55
CA LYS A 1033 37.30 -5.80 2.14
C LYS A 1033 38.25 -6.47 1.14
N VAL A 1034 38.98 -5.66 0.39
CA VAL A 1034 40.28 -6.04 -0.19
C VAL A 1034 41.37 -5.43 0.69
N GLN A 1035 42.23 -6.28 1.25
CA GLN A 1035 43.44 -5.88 1.94
C GLN A 1035 44.60 -5.89 0.96
N ILE A 1036 45.26 -4.75 0.77
CA ILE A 1036 46.51 -4.62 0.04
C ILE A 1036 47.67 -4.82 1.03
N VAL A 1037 48.60 -5.69 0.69
CA VAL A 1037 49.80 -5.98 1.49
C VAL A 1037 51.03 -5.86 0.60
N GLU A 1038 51.89 -4.88 0.89
CA GLU A 1038 53.19 -4.72 0.22
C GLU A 1038 54.32 -5.07 1.20
N HIS A 1039 55.22 -5.95 0.76
CA HIS A 1039 56.39 -6.42 1.50
C HIS A 1039 57.67 -6.09 0.72
N ASP A 1040 58.71 -5.61 1.40
CA ASP A 1040 59.98 -5.21 0.77
C ASP A 1040 61.03 -6.33 0.61
N GLY A 1041 60.74 -7.55 1.08
CA GLY A 1041 61.70 -8.67 1.11
C GLY A 1041 62.63 -8.67 2.32
N HIS A 1042 62.51 -7.68 3.21
CA HIS A 1042 63.35 -7.48 4.39
C HIS A 1042 62.52 -7.41 5.69
N GLY A 1043 61.29 -7.94 5.66
CA GLY A 1043 60.39 -8.00 6.82
C GLY A 1043 59.57 -6.74 7.03
N ARG A 1044 59.69 -5.70 6.20
CA ARG A 1044 58.85 -4.52 6.34
C ARG A 1044 57.57 -4.70 5.53
N LEU A 1045 56.43 -4.60 6.21
CA LEU A 1045 55.11 -4.63 5.59
C LEU A 1045 54.41 -3.27 5.64
N MET A 1046 53.66 -3.00 4.59
CA MET A 1046 52.87 -1.79 4.38
C MET A 1046 51.46 -2.23 3.93
N PHE A 1047 50.44 -1.50 4.37
CA PHE A 1047 49.04 -1.92 4.26
C PHE A 1047 48.18 -0.78 3.74
N ASP A 1048 47.21 -1.14 2.91
CA ASP A 1048 46.09 -0.29 2.51
C ASP A 1048 44.83 -1.16 2.55
N GLU A 1049 43.76 -0.66 3.15
CA GLU A 1049 42.58 -1.44 3.51
C GLU A 1049 41.38 -0.83 2.78
N ARG A 1050 40.81 -1.58 1.82
CA ARG A 1050 39.68 -1.13 0.99
C ARG A 1050 38.41 -1.92 1.35
N PRO A 1051 37.69 -1.54 2.41
CA PRO A 1051 36.41 -2.14 2.76
C PRO A 1051 35.32 -1.77 1.75
N PHE A 1052 34.29 -2.61 1.62
CA PHE A 1052 33.19 -2.40 0.68
C PHE A 1052 31.85 -2.91 1.20
N VAL A 1053 30.78 -2.40 0.58
CA VAL A 1053 29.41 -2.91 0.61
C VAL A 1053 28.93 -3.00 -0.84
N VAL A 1054 27.99 -3.91 -1.15
CA VAL A 1054 27.39 -4.03 -2.48
C VAL A 1054 25.96 -4.56 -2.39
N MET A 1055 25.00 -3.91 -3.04
CA MET A 1055 23.55 -4.11 -2.82
C MET A 1055 22.82 -4.76 -4.00
N LYS A 1056 23.32 -4.57 -5.23
CA LYS A 1056 22.73 -5.01 -6.49
C LYS A 1056 23.37 -6.32 -6.99
N ASP A 1057 22.58 -7.24 -7.56
CA ASP A 1057 23.09 -8.46 -8.22
C ASP A 1057 23.96 -8.12 -9.44
N ARG A 1058 25.06 -8.86 -9.64
CA ARG A 1058 26.04 -8.70 -10.75
C ARG A 1058 26.67 -7.30 -10.82
N ALA A 1059 26.69 -6.61 -9.69
CA ALA A 1059 27.29 -5.30 -9.53
C ALA A 1059 28.82 -5.37 -9.50
N PHE A 1060 29.45 -4.24 -9.80
CA PHE A 1060 30.87 -4.01 -9.59
C PHE A 1060 31.06 -2.86 -8.60
N VAL A 1061 31.76 -3.12 -7.49
CA VAL A 1061 32.35 -2.05 -6.68
C VAL A 1061 33.71 -1.73 -7.27
N ASP A 1062 34.03 -0.46 -7.46
CA ASP A 1062 35.38 0.00 -7.74
C ASP A 1062 36.00 0.49 -6.43
N LEU A 1063 37.17 -0.06 -6.09
CA LEU A 1063 37.91 0.27 -4.87
C LEU A 1063 38.99 1.33 -5.14
N GLY A 1064 39.03 1.85 -6.37
CA GLY A 1064 39.96 2.85 -6.85
C GLY A 1064 41.28 2.26 -7.36
N ASP A 1065 42.14 3.18 -7.81
CA ASP A 1065 43.46 2.86 -8.30
C ASP A 1065 44.51 2.90 -7.16
N LEU A 1066 45.44 1.95 -7.21
CA LEU A 1066 46.71 2.01 -6.50
C LEU A 1066 47.75 2.60 -7.47
N ASP A 1067 48.04 3.90 -7.35
CA ASP A 1067 48.92 4.65 -8.26
C ASP A 1067 50.42 4.29 -8.20
N GLY A 1068 50.85 3.61 -7.13
CA GLY A 1068 52.27 3.33 -6.89
C GLY A 1068 52.53 2.60 -5.58
N PRO A 1069 53.81 2.38 -5.22
CA PRO A 1069 54.20 1.74 -3.97
C PRO A 1069 53.65 2.43 -2.73
N LEU A 1070 53.20 1.63 -1.76
CA LEU A 1070 52.61 2.10 -0.51
C LEU A 1070 53.63 2.91 0.29
N ARG A 1071 53.31 4.19 0.50
CA ARG A 1071 54.16 5.10 1.28
C ARG A 1071 53.79 5.04 2.76
N ARG A 1072 54.79 5.27 3.61
CA ARG A 1072 54.55 5.48 5.05
C ARG A 1072 53.67 6.73 5.23
N ARG A 1073 52.44 6.53 5.70
CA ARG A 1073 51.65 7.58 6.35
C ARG A 1073 52.19 7.79 7.78
#